data_AF-W2HQJ7-F1
#
_entry.id   AF-W2HQJ7-F1
#
_cell.length_a   1.000
_cell.length_b   1.000
_cell.length_c   1.000
_cell.angle_alpha   90.00
_cell.angle_beta   90.00
_cell.angle_gamma   90.00
#
_symmetry.space_group_name_H-M   'P 1'
#
loop_
_entity.id
_entity.type
_entity.pdbx_description
1 polymer ?
#
loop_
_entity_poly.entity_id
_entity_poly.type
_entity_poly.pdbx_seq_one_letter_code
_entity_poly.pdbx_strand_id
1 'polypeptide(L)'
;MRWRDIVLAVVWLGCVARFCRAESLDLNLRTSSALQVNQVLRTLYTKGDMVQLKEIAEQVVQQNNSKVLQDLSFPSVFQYLGVAQYSLGDLEEATKTFELAVKVNENDAQSWVHLGTCYLCQKRLPEAVAALEVGVMQKGSTKGLNALVKARNWMADWEDRDGSLTQVKEMLEEGLKLGQLPDLNAYDVVELPPKTMVELRRRVYEELETSTERLCCDERINLRLQAPELRIGFVSSDFGVHPVSSLLRGLLALLSSSDHQTKVYCFLLLDASSWWSRNISRTVDFMISLKGKNSLDAAKIIQSHEIHVLVDLNGHTLHSGISIFTHRPAPLQVAYLGYPMTTGYPSIDFVVSDGVATPAETSGGSFSEKLLLLPMHYIVNDHLQMLGHTLEGKRPRLSPYFDLDDNTFVFATFSNWQKMDPSVFSAWMEILARVPSSVMWFQEYFGHEGAITNLRNEAEAHGINDNRLIFSSLDSWIDHTYRKRIADLILDTPLKNGHTTILDALCAGVPVITLEGDQMHNRASSSALNALDLHDLTVNSFKEYVEVAVYLATHKHVLQKLRKNVEDNRLHYPLFDTAKYATKFEEAIKVAWQVKKSRLLTGKPTREMHIFPSIQSSTVMPRRFPVLSAKEDSNAEDEYIVRVQNALDTQQPIRLHIGGHIKSPDWWIVDANDGDIVDFVMYISNLYAFRDNSVDTIYSSHVLEHCTHGFGHELEHTLREWHRVLRPGGQLLVSVPNLFALATLFTNESIPHQHRVWIMNVIYGGQIDQYDIHKVGFDETILVAYLSQAGFCDFTRHDDFGLFNDSSTLVVYDTPISLNIQARACK
;
A
#
# COMPACT_ATOMS: atom_id res chain seq x y z
N MET A 1 -1.65 38.39 70.20
CA MET A 1 -2.22 37.38 71.14
C MET A 1 -2.50 36.10 70.36
N ARG A 2 -3.15 35.07 70.92
CA ARG A 2 -3.23 33.72 70.33
C ARG A 2 -4.52 33.44 69.52
N TRP A 3 -4.33 32.66 68.45
CA TRP A 3 -5.15 31.49 68.02
C TRP A 3 -6.49 31.64 67.27
N ARG A 4 -6.68 30.62 66.41
CA ARG A 4 -7.91 29.95 65.94
C ARG A 4 -8.74 30.56 64.80
N ASP A 5 -9.03 29.66 63.84
CA ASP A 5 -10.29 29.46 63.10
C ASP A 5 -10.77 30.62 62.19
N ILE A 6 -11.08 30.49 60.88
CA ILE A 6 -11.21 29.37 59.92
C ILE A 6 -10.92 29.89 58.49
N VAL A 7 -10.25 29.11 57.63
CA VAL A 7 -10.62 28.85 56.21
C VAL A 7 -10.10 27.46 55.82
N LEU A 8 -10.94 26.65 55.16
CA LEU A 8 -10.61 25.35 54.57
C LEU A 8 -10.74 25.41 53.03
N ALA A 9 -10.15 24.42 52.35
CA ALA A 9 -10.20 24.14 50.91
C ALA A 9 -9.30 24.98 49.96
N VAL A 10 -9.09 24.40 48.77
CA VAL A 10 -8.33 24.93 47.61
C VAL A 10 -6.80 25.05 47.76
N VAL A 11 -6.12 23.90 47.93
CA VAL A 11 -4.76 23.68 47.40
C VAL A 11 -4.65 22.26 46.86
N TRP A 12 -4.76 22.06 45.53
CA TRP A 12 -4.32 20.81 44.87
C TRP A 12 -4.04 21.01 43.37
N LEU A 13 -2.96 21.74 43.06
CA LEU A 13 -2.37 21.83 41.72
C LEU A 13 -0.91 22.29 41.83
N GLY A 14 0.01 21.61 41.15
CA GLY A 14 1.36 22.10 40.86
C GLY A 14 2.49 21.76 41.86
N CYS A 15 3.51 21.08 41.33
CA CYS A 15 4.94 21.21 41.68
C CYS A 15 5.39 21.13 43.17
N VAL A 16 5.66 19.91 43.66
CA VAL A 16 6.78 19.69 44.60
C VAL A 16 7.60 18.47 44.18
N ALA A 17 8.57 18.69 43.28
CA ALA A 17 9.73 17.80 43.18
C ALA A 17 10.70 18.14 44.32
N ARG A 18 10.59 17.45 45.45
CA ARG A 18 11.58 17.49 46.55
C ARG A 18 11.88 16.08 47.03
N PHE A 19 13.10 15.90 47.53
CA PHE A 19 13.59 14.66 48.13
C PHE A 19 12.76 14.27 49.38
N CYS A 20 11.69 13.52 49.19
CA CYS A 20 11.33 12.52 50.18
C CYS A 20 12.40 11.44 50.13
N ARG A 21 13.36 11.48 51.07
CA ARG A 21 14.05 10.25 51.47
C ARG A 21 12.94 9.27 51.86
N ALA A 22 12.94 8.09 51.27
CA ALA A 22 12.01 7.06 51.68
C ALA A 22 12.27 6.73 53.15
N GLU A 23 11.23 6.76 53.98
CA GLU A 23 11.18 5.83 55.09
C GLU A 23 11.20 4.43 54.46
N SER A 24 12.27 3.69 54.69
CA SER A 24 12.32 2.28 54.30
C SER A 24 11.29 1.54 55.16
N LEU A 25 10.14 1.24 54.55
CA LEU A 25 9.16 0.29 55.08
C LEU A 25 9.84 -1.08 55.17
N ASP A 26 10.48 -1.32 56.31
CA ASP A 26 11.31 -2.50 56.58
C ASP A 26 10.40 -3.73 56.68
N LEU A 27 10.23 -4.40 55.54
CA LEU A 27 9.14 -5.35 55.33
C LEU A 27 9.51 -6.72 55.90
N ASN A 28 9.27 -6.92 57.19
CA ASN A 28 9.38 -8.24 57.81
C ASN A 28 8.24 -9.15 57.33
N LEU A 29 8.46 -9.79 56.19
CA LEU A 29 7.56 -10.69 55.45
C LEU A 29 6.88 -11.78 56.32
N ARG A 30 7.47 -12.16 57.47
CA ARG A 30 6.91 -13.13 58.41
C ARG A 30 5.87 -12.55 59.37
N THR A 31 5.85 -11.23 59.56
CA THR A 31 5.01 -10.55 60.56
C THR A 31 4.19 -9.38 60.01
N SER A 32 4.52 -8.86 58.82
CA SER A 32 3.78 -7.80 58.16
C SER A 32 2.35 -8.22 57.81
N SER A 33 1.40 -7.30 57.91
CA SER A 33 0.01 -7.51 57.48
C SER A 33 -0.13 -7.41 55.96
N ALA A 34 -1.21 -7.97 55.40
CA ALA A 34 -1.53 -7.86 53.98
C ALA A 34 -1.57 -6.40 53.49
N LEU A 35 -2.12 -5.49 54.30
CA LEU A 35 -2.10 -4.05 54.03
C LEU A 35 -0.68 -3.48 53.89
N GLN A 36 0.25 -3.85 54.78
CA GLN A 36 1.64 -3.36 54.72
C GLN A 36 2.38 -3.88 53.48
N VAL A 37 2.19 -5.16 53.15
CA VAL A 37 2.73 -5.77 51.93
C VAL A 37 2.15 -5.09 50.69
N ASN A 38 0.82 -4.92 50.63
CA ASN A 38 0.15 -4.27 49.51
C ASN A 38 0.57 -2.80 49.34
N GLN A 39 0.77 -2.05 50.43
CA GLN A 39 1.27 -0.68 50.39
C GLN A 39 2.66 -0.59 49.72
N VAL A 40 3.58 -1.51 50.02
CA VAL A 40 4.91 -1.54 49.39
C VAL A 40 4.81 -1.96 47.91
N LEU A 41 4.12 -3.05 47.60
CA LEU A 41 3.93 -3.51 46.20
C LEU A 41 3.26 -2.43 45.34
N ARG A 42 2.18 -1.82 45.83
CA ARG A 42 1.50 -0.70 45.15
C ARG A 42 2.43 0.50 44.95
N THR A 43 3.27 0.81 45.93
CA THR A 43 4.23 1.94 45.83
C THR A 43 5.28 1.70 44.74
N LEU A 44 5.79 0.47 44.61
CA LEU A 44 6.77 0.11 43.57
C LEU A 44 6.12 0.08 42.19
N TYR A 45 4.93 -0.52 42.08
CA TYR A 45 4.11 -0.50 40.87
C TYR A 45 3.84 0.95 40.38
N THR A 46 3.38 1.84 41.27
CA THR A 46 3.12 3.26 40.95
C THR A 46 4.39 4.05 40.62
N LYS A 47 5.59 3.57 41.00
CA LYS A 47 6.89 4.15 40.60
C LYS A 47 7.44 3.61 39.28
N GLY A 48 6.88 2.52 38.75
CA GLY A 48 7.45 1.80 37.61
C GLY A 48 8.64 0.89 37.95
N ASP A 49 8.93 0.63 39.23
CA ASP A 49 10.08 -0.19 39.65
C ASP A 49 9.73 -1.69 39.58
N MET A 50 9.67 -2.22 38.36
CA MET A 50 9.24 -3.58 38.09
C MET A 50 10.26 -4.63 38.58
N VAL A 51 11.54 -4.28 38.68
CA VAL A 51 12.58 -5.18 39.20
C VAL A 51 12.36 -5.39 40.70
N GLN A 52 12.30 -4.32 41.50
CA GLN A 52 12.07 -4.46 42.94
C GLN A 52 10.65 -4.97 43.25
N LEU A 53 9.65 -4.66 42.40
CA LEU A 53 8.30 -5.22 42.51
C LEU A 53 8.30 -6.75 42.35
N LYS A 54 9.00 -7.28 41.32
CA LYS A 54 9.16 -8.72 41.10
C LYS A 54 9.85 -9.37 42.30
N GLU A 55 11.03 -8.87 42.70
CA GLU A 55 11.82 -9.45 43.79
C GLU A 55 11.04 -9.57 45.10
N ILE A 56 10.30 -8.51 45.51
CA ILE A 56 9.53 -8.55 46.75
C ILE A 56 8.29 -9.43 46.61
N ALA A 57 7.59 -9.40 45.48
CA ALA A 57 6.40 -10.24 45.28
C ALA A 57 6.76 -11.74 45.24
N GLU A 58 7.88 -12.12 44.61
CA GLU A 58 8.40 -13.49 44.63
C GLU A 58 8.74 -13.94 46.06
N GLN A 59 9.37 -13.09 46.87
CA GLN A 59 9.65 -13.40 48.28
C GLN A 59 8.40 -13.58 49.14
N VAL A 60 7.32 -12.82 48.87
CA VAL A 60 6.02 -12.99 49.55
C VAL A 60 5.38 -14.33 49.16
N VAL A 61 5.41 -14.68 47.87
CA VAL A 61 4.87 -15.96 47.36
C VAL A 61 5.66 -17.16 47.90
N GLN A 62 6.99 -17.09 47.89
CA GLN A 62 7.88 -18.15 48.42
C GLN A 62 7.67 -18.43 49.91
N GLN A 63 7.28 -17.42 50.71
CA GLN A 63 6.95 -17.61 52.13
C GLN A 63 5.56 -18.20 52.38
N ASN A 64 4.74 -18.37 51.33
CA ASN A 64 3.44 -19.05 51.34
C ASN A 64 2.50 -18.61 52.49
N ASN A 65 2.51 -17.31 52.82
CA ASN A 65 1.71 -16.75 53.90
C ASN A 65 0.26 -16.58 53.44
N SER A 66 -0.59 -17.58 53.71
CA SER A 66 -1.99 -17.61 53.26
C SER A 66 -2.79 -16.36 53.66
N LYS A 67 -2.50 -15.75 54.82
CA LYS A 67 -3.14 -14.50 55.28
C LYS A 67 -2.81 -13.27 54.43
N VAL A 68 -1.78 -13.35 53.58
CA VAL A 68 -1.39 -12.29 52.63
C VAL A 68 -1.74 -12.69 51.19
N LEU A 69 -1.61 -13.98 50.86
CA LEU A 69 -1.89 -14.50 49.52
C LEU A 69 -3.38 -14.69 49.22
N GLN A 70 -4.24 -14.80 50.25
CA GLN A 70 -5.70 -15.01 50.12
C GLN A 70 -6.53 -13.82 50.64
N ASP A 71 -5.91 -12.69 51.03
CA ASP A 71 -6.65 -11.50 51.44
C ASP A 71 -7.12 -10.71 50.20
N LEU A 72 -8.38 -10.88 49.84
CA LEU A 72 -9.02 -10.25 48.68
C LEU A 72 -9.45 -8.79 48.93
N SER A 73 -9.10 -8.20 50.09
CA SER A 73 -9.35 -6.78 50.38
C SER A 73 -8.53 -5.82 49.51
N PHE A 74 -7.54 -6.34 48.76
CA PHE A 74 -6.61 -5.58 47.94
C PHE A 74 -6.25 -6.34 46.64
N PRO A 75 -5.64 -5.67 45.64
CA PRO A 75 -5.00 -6.33 44.50
C PRO A 75 -4.03 -7.44 44.95
N SER A 76 -4.10 -8.62 44.32
CA SER A 76 -3.40 -9.81 44.82
C SER A 76 -1.88 -9.71 44.62
N VAL A 77 -1.10 -10.43 45.44
CA VAL A 77 0.36 -10.49 45.27
C VAL A 77 0.73 -11.10 43.90
N PHE A 78 -0.03 -12.10 43.45
CA PHE A 78 0.13 -12.71 42.12
C PHE A 78 -0.13 -11.69 41.00
N GLN A 79 -1.14 -10.82 41.14
CA GLN A 79 -1.41 -9.76 40.16
C GLN A 79 -0.23 -8.80 40.01
N TYR A 80 0.38 -8.35 41.12
CA TYR A 80 1.59 -7.52 41.06
C TYR A 80 2.80 -8.27 40.47
N LEU A 81 3.00 -9.52 40.86
CA LEU A 81 4.09 -10.35 40.35
C LEU A 81 3.98 -10.58 38.84
N GLY A 82 2.79 -10.94 38.35
CA GLY A 82 2.53 -11.19 36.93
C GLY A 82 2.73 -9.93 36.10
N VAL A 83 2.32 -8.75 36.59
CA VAL A 83 2.55 -7.48 35.90
C VAL A 83 4.05 -7.13 35.86
N ALA A 84 4.79 -7.38 36.94
CA ALA A 84 6.23 -7.17 36.98
C ALA A 84 6.96 -8.10 36.01
N GLN A 85 6.64 -9.40 36.02
CA GLN A 85 7.16 -10.41 35.09
C GLN A 85 6.84 -10.06 33.63
N TYR A 86 5.59 -9.68 33.32
CA TYR A 86 5.18 -9.25 31.99
C TYR A 86 5.98 -8.02 31.51
N SER A 87 6.10 -7.01 32.37
CA SER A 87 6.84 -5.76 32.05
C SER A 87 8.35 -5.97 31.88
N LEU A 88 8.91 -7.06 32.42
CA LEU A 88 10.30 -7.47 32.25
C LEU A 88 10.49 -8.44 31.07
N GLY A 89 9.41 -8.88 30.42
CA GLY A 89 9.44 -9.80 29.27
C GLY A 89 9.34 -11.29 29.63
N ASP A 90 9.17 -11.65 30.91
CA ASP A 90 9.05 -13.03 31.40
C ASP A 90 7.65 -13.62 31.12
N LEU A 91 7.20 -13.59 29.86
CA LEU A 91 5.81 -13.87 29.47
C LEU A 91 5.26 -15.22 29.96
N GLU A 92 6.08 -16.28 29.95
CA GLU A 92 5.66 -17.60 30.43
C GLU A 92 5.39 -17.62 31.94
N GLU A 93 6.27 -17.02 32.74
CA GLU A 93 6.11 -16.95 34.19
C GLU A 93 4.97 -16.00 34.56
N ALA A 94 4.85 -14.86 33.86
CA ALA A 94 3.71 -13.96 34.01
C ALA A 94 2.38 -14.69 33.79
N THR A 95 2.31 -15.58 32.78
CA THR A 95 1.11 -16.38 32.50
C THR A 95 0.81 -17.38 33.62
N LYS A 96 1.81 -18.14 34.07
CA LYS A 96 1.68 -19.08 35.21
C LYS A 96 1.23 -18.35 36.48
N THR A 97 1.74 -17.14 36.69
CA THR A 97 1.37 -16.27 37.81
C THR A 97 -0.05 -15.72 37.69
N PHE A 98 -0.49 -15.27 36.50
CA PHE A 98 -1.87 -14.79 36.31
C PHE A 98 -2.89 -15.93 36.33
N GLU A 99 -2.54 -17.13 35.85
CA GLU A 99 -3.31 -18.34 36.07
C GLU A 99 -3.55 -18.60 37.57
N LEU A 100 -2.53 -18.40 38.41
CA LEU A 100 -2.68 -18.49 39.87
C LEU A 100 -3.52 -17.32 40.43
N ALA A 101 -3.34 -16.10 39.91
CA ALA A 101 -4.12 -14.94 40.33
C ALA A 101 -5.63 -15.14 40.13
N VAL A 102 -6.07 -15.62 38.97
CA VAL A 102 -7.50 -15.89 38.70
C VAL A 102 -8.03 -17.13 39.44
N LYS A 103 -7.17 -18.12 39.76
CA LYS A 103 -7.53 -19.26 40.63
C LYS A 103 -7.68 -18.85 42.11
N VAL A 104 -7.01 -17.77 42.54
CA VAL A 104 -7.13 -17.19 43.88
C VAL A 104 -8.27 -16.17 43.98
N ASN A 105 -8.53 -15.42 42.92
CA ASN A 105 -9.66 -14.50 42.83
C ASN A 105 -10.29 -14.51 41.43
N GLU A 106 -11.25 -15.41 41.23
CA GLU A 106 -12.04 -15.54 40.00
C GLU A 106 -12.83 -14.26 39.62
N ASN A 107 -12.96 -13.30 40.55
CA ASN A 107 -13.70 -12.06 40.35
C ASN A 107 -12.80 -10.83 40.11
N ASP A 108 -11.47 -10.98 40.09
CA ASP A 108 -10.57 -9.91 39.64
C ASP A 108 -10.51 -9.84 38.11
N ALA A 109 -11.35 -8.97 37.56
CA ALA A 109 -11.42 -8.68 36.13
C ALA A 109 -10.08 -8.25 35.52
N GLN A 110 -9.19 -7.60 36.28
CA GLN A 110 -7.89 -7.14 35.77
C GLN A 110 -6.90 -8.30 35.63
N SER A 111 -6.88 -9.27 36.56
CA SER A 111 -6.05 -10.49 36.40
C SER A 111 -6.50 -11.33 35.20
N TRP A 112 -7.81 -11.42 34.92
CA TRP A 112 -8.32 -12.05 33.69
C TRP A 112 -7.86 -11.34 32.41
N VAL A 113 -7.94 -10.00 32.37
CA VAL A 113 -7.47 -9.20 31.24
C VAL A 113 -5.96 -9.36 31.02
N HIS A 114 -5.15 -9.35 32.09
CA HIS A 114 -3.71 -9.58 31.98
C HIS A 114 -3.39 -11.02 31.53
N LEU A 115 -4.09 -12.04 32.03
CA LEU A 115 -3.92 -13.43 31.60
C LEU A 115 -4.15 -13.58 30.09
N GLY A 116 -5.29 -13.09 29.59
CA GLY A 116 -5.62 -13.14 28.17
C GLY A 116 -4.70 -12.28 27.30
N THR A 117 -4.18 -11.17 27.82
CA THR A 117 -3.14 -10.37 27.15
C THR A 117 -1.82 -11.14 27.04
N CYS A 118 -1.43 -11.92 28.08
CA CYS A 118 -0.24 -12.77 28.02
C CYS A 118 -0.41 -13.91 27.00
N TYR A 119 -1.57 -14.56 26.96
CA TYR A 119 -1.90 -15.55 25.93
C TYR A 119 -1.86 -14.94 24.51
N LEU A 120 -2.42 -13.73 24.31
CA LEU A 120 -2.37 -13.01 23.03
C LEU A 120 -0.91 -12.74 22.60
N CYS A 121 -0.05 -12.31 23.52
CA CYS A 121 1.38 -12.12 23.26
C CYS A 121 2.12 -13.45 22.95
N GLN A 122 1.72 -14.55 23.59
CA GLN A 122 2.24 -15.90 23.32
C GLN A 122 1.67 -16.58 22.07
N LYS A 123 0.75 -15.92 21.34
CA LYS A 123 0.06 -16.48 20.18
C LYS A 123 -0.85 -17.69 20.50
N ARG A 124 -1.50 -17.64 21.67
CA ARG A 124 -2.47 -18.62 22.17
C ARG A 124 -3.89 -18.02 22.14
N LEU A 125 -4.47 -17.93 20.94
CA LEU A 125 -5.67 -17.11 20.70
C LEU A 125 -6.97 -17.66 21.31
N PRO A 126 -7.26 -18.98 21.27
CA PRO A 126 -8.45 -19.53 21.93
C PRO A 126 -8.46 -19.22 23.43
N GLU A 127 -7.32 -19.40 24.11
CA GLU A 127 -7.21 -19.07 25.54
C GLU A 127 -7.19 -17.56 25.80
N ALA A 128 -6.64 -16.76 24.87
CA ALA A 128 -6.67 -15.31 24.95
C ALA A 128 -8.11 -14.78 24.93
N VAL A 129 -8.91 -15.19 23.95
CA VAL A 129 -10.33 -14.80 23.86
C VAL A 129 -11.09 -15.28 25.08
N ALA A 130 -11.01 -16.56 25.46
CA ALA A 130 -11.71 -17.09 26.63
C ALA A 130 -11.38 -16.33 27.94
N ALA A 131 -10.11 -15.96 28.17
CA ALA A 131 -9.73 -15.17 29.35
C ALA A 131 -10.15 -13.69 29.26
N LEU A 132 -10.11 -13.10 28.06
CA LEU A 132 -10.52 -11.72 27.82
C LEU A 132 -12.05 -11.55 27.89
N GLU A 133 -12.84 -12.52 27.43
CA GLU A 133 -14.30 -12.55 27.57
C GLU A 133 -14.71 -12.59 29.04
N VAL A 134 -14.06 -13.41 29.86
CA VAL A 134 -14.30 -13.40 31.31
C VAL A 134 -13.98 -12.02 31.89
N GLY A 135 -12.78 -11.48 31.62
CA GLY A 135 -12.37 -10.18 32.16
C GLY A 135 -13.24 -8.99 31.71
N VAL A 136 -13.50 -8.87 30.42
CA VAL A 136 -14.22 -7.76 29.79
C VAL A 136 -15.73 -7.94 29.88
N MET A 137 -16.27 -9.02 29.31
CA MET A 137 -17.71 -9.19 29.12
C MET A 137 -18.42 -9.71 30.38
N GLN A 138 -17.84 -10.70 31.08
CA GLN A 138 -18.50 -11.31 32.26
C GLN A 138 -18.22 -10.56 33.56
N LYS A 139 -17.02 -10.00 33.74
CA LYS A 139 -16.61 -9.26 34.95
C LYS A 139 -16.58 -7.74 34.76
N GLY A 140 -16.92 -7.23 33.58
CA GLY A 140 -17.16 -5.81 33.32
C GLY A 140 -15.91 -4.91 33.28
N SER A 141 -14.73 -5.44 32.96
CA SER A 141 -13.54 -4.60 32.78
C SER A 141 -13.64 -3.78 31.50
N THR A 142 -13.70 -2.45 31.62
CA THR A 142 -13.54 -1.54 30.48
C THR A 142 -12.15 -1.60 29.86
N LYS A 143 -11.12 -2.02 30.62
CA LYS A 143 -9.80 -2.33 30.05
C LYS A 143 -9.80 -3.72 29.41
N GLY A 144 -9.10 -3.86 28.29
CA GLY A 144 -8.92 -5.14 27.60
C GLY A 144 -9.81 -5.33 26.36
N LEU A 145 -10.83 -4.50 26.15
CA LEU A 145 -11.74 -4.63 25.00
C LEU A 145 -11.00 -4.62 23.65
N ASN A 146 -10.00 -3.76 23.45
CA ASN A 146 -9.17 -3.79 22.25
C ASN A 146 -8.37 -5.09 22.09
N ALA A 147 -7.87 -5.66 23.20
CA ALA A 147 -7.17 -6.95 23.14
C ALA A 147 -8.13 -8.08 22.76
N LEU A 148 -9.39 -8.02 23.20
CA LEU A 148 -10.45 -8.97 22.82
C LEU A 148 -10.80 -8.83 21.33
N VAL A 149 -11.12 -7.62 20.87
CA VAL A 149 -11.37 -7.31 19.45
C VAL A 149 -10.22 -7.79 18.57
N LYS A 150 -8.97 -7.52 18.96
CA LYS A 150 -7.77 -7.99 18.26
C LYS A 150 -7.67 -9.51 18.23
N ALA A 151 -7.88 -10.18 19.36
CA ALA A 151 -7.81 -11.63 19.44
C ALA A 151 -8.90 -12.31 18.58
N ARG A 152 -10.13 -11.76 18.59
CA ARG A 152 -11.25 -12.19 17.75
C ARG A 152 -11.02 -11.97 16.26
N ASN A 153 -10.57 -10.78 15.86
CA ASN A 153 -10.22 -10.47 14.46
C ASN A 153 -9.11 -11.40 13.93
N TRP A 154 -8.16 -11.82 14.77
CA TRP A 154 -7.15 -12.81 14.39
C TRP A 154 -7.66 -14.26 14.32
N MET A 155 -8.88 -14.54 14.79
CA MET A 155 -9.59 -15.82 14.62
C MET A 155 -10.84 -15.70 13.73
N ALA A 156 -10.99 -14.62 12.96
CA ALA A 156 -12.21 -14.33 12.19
C ALA A 156 -13.53 -14.50 12.99
N ASP A 157 -13.47 -14.25 14.30
CA ASP A 157 -14.64 -14.19 15.17
C ASP A 157 -15.26 -12.80 15.04
N TRP A 158 -16.53 -12.77 14.64
CA TRP A 158 -17.27 -11.54 14.31
C TRP A 158 -18.51 -11.31 15.19
N GLU A 159 -18.78 -12.14 16.22
CA GLU A 159 -20.08 -12.20 16.92
C GLU A 159 -20.61 -10.83 17.41
N ASP A 160 -19.73 -9.99 17.99
CA ASP A 160 -20.07 -8.62 18.42
C ASP A 160 -19.21 -7.53 17.76
N ARG A 161 -18.50 -7.87 16.67
CA ARG A 161 -17.41 -7.09 16.04
C ARG A 161 -17.67 -5.60 16.01
N ASP A 162 -18.76 -5.18 15.37
CA ASP A 162 -19.02 -3.77 15.10
C ASP A 162 -19.51 -3.02 16.35
N GLY A 163 -20.15 -3.71 17.29
CA GLY A 163 -20.50 -3.17 18.61
C GLY A 163 -19.25 -2.93 19.47
N SER A 164 -18.35 -3.92 19.53
CA SER A 164 -17.07 -3.84 20.23
C SER A 164 -16.13 -2.79 19.60
N LEU A 165 -16.07 -2.70 18.27
CA LEU A 165 -15.33 -1.64 17.57
C LEU A 165 -15.93 -0.24 17.82
N THR A 166 -17.25 -0.11 17.88
CA THR A 166 -17.90 1.17 18.21
C THR A 166 -17.52 1.62 19.62
N GLN A 167 -17.63 0.74 20.61
CA GLN A 167 -17.20 1.01 21.99
C GLN A 167 -15.71 1.38 22.08
N VAL A 168 -14.83 0.68 21.36
CA VAL A 168 -13.40 1.04 21.31
C VAL A 168 -13.21 2.44 20.71
N LYS A 169 -13.89 2.80 19.62
CA LYS A 169 -13.82 4.15 19.02
C LYS A 169 -14.32 5.23 19.99
N GLU A 170 -15.45 4.99 20.66
CA GLU A 170 -16.01 5.91 21.66
C GLU A 170 -15.05 6.11 22.84
N MET A 171 -14.53 5.04 23.43
CA MET A 171 -13.52 5.09 24.50
C MET A 171 -12.26 5.85 24.09
N LEU A 172 -11.79 5.66 22.86
CA LEU A 172 -10.63 6.37 22.32
C LEU A 172 -10.90 7.87 22.19
N GLU A 173 -12.05 8.25 21.63
CA GLU A 173 -12.42 9.66 21.55
C GLU A 173 -12.67 10.30 22.92
N GLU A 174 -13.26 9.59 23.88
CA GLU A 174 -13.45 10.09 25.25
C GLU A 174 -12.11 10.25 25.98
N GLY A 175 -11.18 9.30 25.84
CA GLY A 175 -9.81 9.45 26.33
C GLY A 175 -9.14 10.71 25.77
N LEU A 176 -9.28 10.93 24.45
CA LEU A 176 -8.78 12.15 23.80
C LEU A 176 -9.51 13.42 24.28
N LYS A 177 -10.81 13.39 24.57
CA LYS A 177 -11.55 14.52 25.16
C LYS A 177 -11.10 14.81 26.60
N LEU A 178 -10.72 13.78 27.36
CA LEU A 178 -10.30 13.86 28.77
C LEU A 178 -8.80 14.08 28.99
N GLY A 179 -7.98 14.09 27.94
CA GLY A 179 -6.52 14.23 28.06
C GLY A 179 -5.80 12.95 28.49
N GLN A 180 -6.45 11.79 28.36
CA GLN A 180 -5.90 10.49 28.71
C GLN A 180 -5.32 9.80 27.47
N LEU A 181 -4.13 9.21 27.60
CA LEU A 181 -3.62 8.28 26.59
C LEU A 181 -4.24 6.89 26.78
N PRO A 182 -4.83 6.30 25.74
CA PRO A 182 -5.22 4.90 25.73
C PRO A 182 -3.99 4.01 25.45
N ASP A 183 -3.87 2.91 26.19
CA ASP A 183 -2.85 1.88 25.96
C ASP A 183 -3.25 1.02 24.75
N LEU A 184 -3.04 1.60 23.56
CA LEU A 184 -3.57 1.08 22.30
C LEU A 184 -2.63 1.36 21.12
N ASN A 185 -2.30 0.31 20.38
CA ASN A 185 -1.69 0.46 19.07
C ASN A 185 -2.78 0.77 18.03
N ALA A 186 -2.86 2.00 17.52
CA ALA A 186 -3.90 2.43 16.57
C ALA A 186 -3.96 1.60 15.27
N TYR A 187 -2.90 0.84 14.96
CA TYR A 187 -2.86 -0.13 13.87
C TYR A 187 -3.83 -1.32 14.05
N ASP A 188 -4.24 -1.59 15.30
CA ASP A 188 -5.16 -2.68 15.65
C ASP A 188 -6.64 -2.31 15.38
N VAL A 189 -6.92 -1.03 15.07
CA VAL A 189 -8.25 -0.47 14.77
C VAL A 189 -8.14 0.43 13.55
N VAL A 190 -7.95 -0.17 12.36
CA VAL A 190 -7.68 0.56 11.12
C VAL A 190 -8.86 1.43 10.66
N GLU A 191 -10.07 1.12 11.14
CA GLU A 191 -11.32 1.83 10.89
C GLU A 191 -11.50 3.10 11.76
N LEU A 192 -10.45 3.54 12.46
CA LEU A 192 -10.42 4.86 13.10
C LEU A 192 -10.37 5.97 12.04
N PRO A 193 -11.09 7.10 12.23
CA PRO A 193 -10.93 8.25 11.35
C PRO A 193 -9.46 8.72 11.32
N PRO A 194 -8.87 9.05 10.15
CA PRO A 194 -7.45 9.37 10.07
C PRO A 194 -7.02 10.53 10.96
N LYS A 195 -7.88 11.53 11.13
CA LYS A 195 -7.66 12.66 12.05
C LYS A 195 -7.57 12.21 13.52
N THR A 196 -8.37 11.24 13.93
CA THR A 196 -8.33 10.63 15.27
C THR A 196 -7.04 9.84 15.45
N MET A 197 -6.55 9.14 14.42
CA MET A 197 -5.25 8.45 14.45
C MET A 197 -4.08 9.43 14.56
N VAL A 198 -4.06 10.51 13.77
CA VAL A 198 -3.04 11.56 13.85
C VAL A 198 -3.01 12.18 15.25
N GLU A 199 -4.18 12.56 15.79
CA GLU A 199 -4.30 13.18 17.11
C GLU A 199 -3.87 12.24 18.25
N LEU A 200 -4.24 10.96 18.19
CA LEU A 200 -3.82 9.95 19.14
C LEU A 200 -2.29 9.79 19.16
N ARG A 201 -1.67 9.60 17.98
CA ARG A 201 -0.21 9.43 17.87
C ARG A 201 0.55 10.70 18.28
N ARG A 202 0.04 11.89 17.96
CA ARG A 202 0.62 13.18 18.37
C ARG A 202 0.79 13.27 19.89
N ARG A 203 -0.22 12.86 20.67
CA ARG A 203 -0.17 12.90 22.14
C ARG A 203 0.78 11.86 22.74
N VAL A 204 0.81 10.64 22.18
CA VAL A 204 1.80 9.62 22.57
C VAL A 204 3.22 10.15 22.36
N TYR A 205 3.46 10.86 21.25
CA TYR A 205 4.72 11.54 21.01
C TYR A 205 4.98 12.67 22.01
N GLU A 206 3.99 13.50 22.35
CA GLU A 206 4.17 14.65 23.26
C GLU A 206 4.57 14.23 24.68
N GLU A 207 3.98 13.17 25.24
CA GLU A 207 4.44 12.64 26.54
C GLU A 207 5.90 12.15 26.48
N LEU A 208 6.26 11.39 25.44
CA LEU A 208 7.64 10.93 25.22
C LEU A 208 8.62 12.10 25.03
N GLU A 209 8.24 13.13 24.28
CA GLU A 209 9.10 14.28 23.98
C GLU A 209 9.48 15.06 25.25
N THR A 210 8.60 15.20 26.24
CA THR A 210 8.92 15.92 27.50
C THR A 210 10.11 15.32 28.27
N SER A 211 10.47 14.06 28.00
CA SER A 211 11.59 13.35 28.64
C SER A 211 12.75 13.01 27.68
N THR A 212 12.65 13.36 26.40
CA THR A 212 13.59 12.92 25.36
C THR A 212 14.83 13.84 25.23
N GLU A 213 16.03 13.30 25.49
CA GLU A 213 17.30 13.94 25.10
C GLU A 213 17.41 13.97 23.55
N ARG A 214 17.09 15.11 22.92
CA ARG A 214 17.35 15.30 21.49
C ARG A 214 18.86 15.42 21.24
N LEU A 215 19.42 14.56 20.39
CA LEU A 215 20.80 14.69 19.93
C LEU A 215 20.93 15.92 19.05
N CYS A 216 21.95 16.74 19.31
CA CYS A 216 22.21 17.92 18.51
C CYS A 216 22.78 17.49 17.15
N CYS A 217 21.91 17.29 16.14
CA CYS A 217 22.35 16.91 14.80
C CYS A 217 23.31 17.94 14.18
N ASP A 218 23.23 19.18 14.66
CA ASP A 218 23.93 20.39 14.26
C ASP A 218 25.46 20.31 14.44
N GLU A 219 25.95 19.64 15.49
CA GLU A 219 27.39 19.49 15.76
C GLU A 219 28.15 18.84 14.59
N ARG A 220 27.47 18.02 13.79
CA ARG A 220 28.01 17.39 12.57
C ARG A 220 27.26 17.80 11.30
N ILE A 221 26.57 18.95 11.27
CA ILE A 221 25.92 19.43 10.03
C ILE A 221 26.97 19.68 8.95
N ASN A 222 28.07 20.38 9.24
CA ASN A 222 29.07 20.74 8.22
C ASN A 222 29.68 19.52 7.53
N LEU A 223 29.98 18.44 8.27
CA LEU A 223 30.49 17.18 7.71
C LEU A 223 29.48 16.55 6.76
N ARG A 224 28.21 16.42 7.19
CA ARG A 224 27.10 15.91 6.36
C ARG A 224 26.78 16.80 5.15
N LEU A 225 27.01 18.12 5.25
CA LEU A 225 26.78 19.05 4.13
C LEU A 225 27.88 18.98 3.06
N GLN A 226 29.10 18.58 3.45
CA GLN A 226 30.29 18.48 2.59
C GLN A 226 30.54 17.06 2.06
N ALA A 227 29.84 16.04 2.55
CA ALA A 227 29.98 14.66 2.10
C ALA A 227 29.72 14.50 0.58
N PRO A 228 30.56 13.74 -0.15
CA PRO A 228 30.42 13.53 -1.60
C PRO A 228 29.39 12.44 -1.96
N GLU A 229 28.90 11.70 -0.97
CA GLU A 229 28.02 10.52 -1.11
C GLU A 229 26.88 10.60 -0.08
N LEU A 230 25.68 10.16 -0.45
CA LEU A 230 24.52 10.24 0.42
C LEU A 230 24.41 8.98 1.30
N ARG A 231 24.91 9.06 2.54
CA ARG A 231 24.71 8.01 3.55
C ARG A 231 23.23 7.93 3.96
N ILE A 232 22.56 6.85 3.58
CA ILE A 232 21.17 6.50 3.93
C ILE A 232 21.20 5.36 4.95
N GLY A 233 20.53 5.55 6.08
CA GLY A 233 20.32 4.51 7.09
C GLY A 233 18.90 3.96 7.02
N PHE A 234 18.73 2.66 7.22
CA PHE A 234 17.45 1.97 7.28
C PHE A 234 17.34 1.23 8.62
N VAL A 235 16.36 1.59 9.45
CA VAL A 235 16.14 0.98 10.79
C VAL A 235 15.01 -0.04 10.69
N SER A 236 15.26 -1.28 11.13
CA SER A 236 14.21 -2.30 11.19
C SER A 236 14.48 -3.44 12.16
N SER A 237 13.42 -4.00 12.73
CA SER A 237 13.40 -5.36 13.30
C SER A 237 13.41 -6.46 12.24
N ASP A 238 13.07 -6.13 10.99
CA ASP A 238 12.53 -7.07 10.01
C ASP A 238 13.53 -7.46 8.90
N PHE A 239 14.83 -7.25 9.16
CA PHE A 239 15.93 -7.78 8.36
C PHE A 239 16.09 -9.31 8.55
N GLY A 240 15.03 -10.07 8.30
CA GLY A 240 14.92 -11.50 8.57
C GLY A 240 13.88 -12.19 7.69
N VAL A 241 13.22 -13.23 8.21
CA VAL A 241 12.09 -13.89 7.52
C VAL A 241 10.82 -13.04 7.70
N HIS A 242 10.74 -11.93 6.98
CA HIS A 242 9.63 -10.99 7.02
C HIS A 242 9.42 -10.32 5.64
N PRO A 243 8.19 -9.92 5.25
CA PRO A 243 7.94 -9.32 3.95
C PRO A 243 8.71 -8.03 3.67
N VAL A 244 9.09 -7.27 4.69
CA VAL A 244 10.00 -6.11 4.54
C VAL A 244 11.32 -6.54 3.89
N SER A 245 11.88 -7.69 4.26
CA SER A 245 13.13 -8.19 3.64
C SER A 245 12.94 -8.69 2.21
N SER A 246 11.86 -9.42 1.91
CA SER A 246 11.64 -9.93 0.54
C SER A 246 11.29 -8.83 -0.46
N LEU A 247 10.69 -7.73 0.01
CA LEU A 247 10.44 -6.54 -0.79
C LEU A 247 11.71 -5.68 -0.96
N LEU A 248 12.45 -5.42 0.13
CA LEU A 248 13.48 -4.37 0.15
C LEU A 248 14.88 -4.83 -0.30
N ARG A 249 15.17 -6.14 -0.34
CA ARG A 249 16.53 -6.69 -0.61
C ARG A 249 17.18 -6.10 -1.87
N GLY A 250 16.46 -6.07 -2.99
CA GLY A 250 16.95 -5.56 -4.27
C GLY A 250 17.30 -4.06 -4.21
N LEU A 251 16.44 -3.26 -3.58
CA LEU A 251 16.66 -1.81 -3.43
C LEU A 251 17.94 -1.51 -2.66
N LEU A 252 18.19 -2.23 -1.55
CA LEU A 252 19.39 -2.04 -0.73
C LEU A 252 20.67 -2.40 -1.50
N ALA A 253 20.63 -3.50 -2.26
CA ALA A 253 21.75 -3.92 -3.10
C ALA A 253 22.07 -2.91 -4.22
N LEU A 254 21.04 -2.36 -4.87
CA LEU A 254 21.19 -1.36 -5.93
C LEU A 254 21.72 -0.03 -5.37
N LEU A 255 21.13 0.51 -4.30
CA LEU A 255 21.59 1.74 -3.65
C LEU A 255 23.00 1.64 -3.04
N SER A 256 23.51 0.44 -2.79
CA SER A 256 24.89 0.20 -2.33
C SER A 256 25.90 0.00 -3.47
N SER A 257 25.43 -0.07 -4.73
CA SER A 257 26.28 -0.30 -5.90
C SER A 257 27.00 0.97 -6.38
N SER A 258 27.99 0.80 -7.26
CA SER A 258 28.76 1.90 -7.86
C SER A 258 27.96 2.82 -8.78
N ASP A 259 26.76 2.41 -9.20
CA ASP A 259 25.95 3.14 -10.16
C ASP A 259 25.09 4.23 -9.49
N HIS A 260 24.99 4.20 -8.15
CA HIS A 260 24.32 5.20 -7.31
C HIS A 260 25.31 5.97 -6.44
N GLN A 261 24.97 7.19 -6.02
CA GLN A 261 25.86 8.09 -5.27
C GLN A 261 25.56 8.04 -3.77
N THR A 262 25.41 6.82 -3.25
CA THR A 262 24.83 6.52 -1.93
C THR A 262 25.70 5.56 -1.12
N LYS A 263 25.45 5.53 0.19
CA LYS A 263 25.97 4.51 1.11
C LYS A 263 24.86 3.96 1.99
N VAL A 264 24.76 2.64 2.07
CA VAL A 264 23.62 1.95 2.70
C VAL A 264 24.01 1.36 4.05
N TYR A 265 23.32 1.81 5.10
CA TYR A 265 23.49 1.34 6.47
C TYR A 265 22.21 0.66 6.97
N CYS A 266 22.22 -0.65 7.18
CA CYS A 266 21.11 -1.37 7.81
C CYS A 266 21.30 -1.44 9.33
N PHE A 267 20.35 -0.90 10.08
CA PHE A 267 20.34 -0.86 11.55
C PHE A 267 19.32 -1.84 12.11
N LEU A 268 19.80 -2.89 12.77
CA LEU A 268 19.04 -4.07 13.16
C LEU A 268 18.57 -3.98 14.61
N LEU A 269 17.25 -3.93 14.82
CA LEU A 269 16.65 -4.00 16.16
C LEU A 269 16.67 -5.45 16.70
N LEU A 270 16.62 -6.43 15.80
CA LEU A 270 16.75 -7.87 16.06
C LEU A 270 17.90 -8.45 15.20
N ASP A 271 18.66 -9.40 15.75
CA ASP A 271 19.87 -9.99 15.15
C ASP A 271 19.66 -11.42 14.62
N ALA A 272 18.42 -11.82 14.36
CA ALA A 272 18.08 -13.18 13.98
C ALA A 272 18.75 -13.62 12.66
N SER A 273 19.61 -14.63 12.75
CA SER A 273 20.29 -15.21 11.58
C SER A 273 19.29 -15.93 10.68
N SER A 274 19.17 -15.47 9.43
CA SER A 274 18.27 -16.03 8.41
C SER A 274 18.99 -16.10 7.06
N TRP A 275 18.33 -16.58 6.00
CA TRP A 275 18.87 -16.39 4.64
C TRP A 275 18.89 -14.91 4.26
N TRP A 276 17.81 -14.17 4.54
CA TRP A 276 17.65 -12.75 4.20
C TRP A 276 18.70 -11.85 4.84
N SER A 277 18.91 -11.93 6.17
CA SER A 277 19.95 -11.13 6.84
C SER A 277 21.34 -11.40 6.26
N ARG A 278 21.67 -12.65 5.92
CA ARG A 278 22.95 -13.04 5.33
C ARG A 278 23.08 -12.74 3.83
N ASN A 279 21.98 -12.43 3.13
CA ASN A 279 22.01 -11.93 1.75
C ASN A 279 22.22 -10.42 1.77
N ILE A 280 21.36 -9.69 2.51
CA ILE A 280 21.44 -8.23 2.67
C ILE A 280 22.82 -7.81 3.21
N SER A 281 23.37 -8.51 4.21
CA SER A 281 24.70 -8.21 4.78
C SER A 281 25.87 -8.36 3.81
N ARG A 282 25.67 -8.95 2.63
CA ARG A 282 26.68 -9.10 1.56
C ARG A 282 26.53 -8.06 0.45
N THR A 283 25.42 -7.33 0.43
CA THR A 283 25.05 -6.40 -0.64
C THR A 283 24.88 -4.96 -0.18
N VAL A 284 25.03 -4.67 1.12
CA VAL A 284 25.04 -3.30 1.67
C VAL A 284 26.40 -2.95 2.24
N ASP A 285 26.77 -1.67 2.23
CA ASP A 285 28.05 -1.20 2.79
C ASP A 285 28.20 -1.55 4.28
N PHE A 286 27.12 -1.41 5.07
CA PHE A 286 27.16 -1.63 6.52
C PHE A 286 25.87 -2.28 7.05
N MET A 287 26.04 -3.28 7.93
CA MET A 287 24.94 -3.87 8.72
C MET A 287 25.33 -3.85 10.21
N ILE A 288 24.53 -3.20 11.04
CA ILE A 288 24.87 -2.78 12.41
C ILE A 288 23.77 -3.22 13.37
N SER A 289 24.10 -3.95 14.44
CA SER A 289 23.13 -4.34 15.46
C SER A 289 22.91 -3.26 16.51
N LEU A 290 21.64 -2.97 16.79
CA LEU A 290 21.14 -2.10 17.86
C LEU A 290 20.40 -2.89 18.96
N LYS A 291 20.37 -4.23 18.85
CA LYS A 291 19.69 -5.10 19.82
C LYS A 291 20.18 -4.86 21.25
N GLY A 292 19.23 -4.79 22.19
CA GLY A 292 19.53 -4.57 23.61
C GLY A 292 20.02 -3.15 23.93
N LYS A 293 19.87 -2.18 23.02
CA LYS A 293 20.07 -0.76 23.30
C LYS A 293 18.73 -0.09 23.60
N ASN A 294 18.74 0.87 24.51
CA ASN A 294 17.65 1.85 24.63
C ASN A 294 17.68 2.81 23.42
N SER A 295 16.61 3.59 23.24
CA SER A 295 16.44 4.49 22.10
C SER A 295 17.55 5.54 21.98
N LEU A 296 18.08 6.03 23.10
CA LEU A 296 19.12 7.06 23.15
C LEU A 296 20.50 6.52 22.75
N ASP A 297 20.89 5.36 23.27
CA ASP A 297 22.16 4.71 22.89
C ASP A 297 22.13 4.23 21.44
N ALA A 298 20.97 3.72 20.98
CA ALA A 298 20.75 3.39 19.58
C ALA A 298 20.88 4.63 18.67
N ALA A 299 20.27 5.76 19.07
CA ALA A 299 20.41 7.03 18.36
C ALA A 299 21.86 7.53 18.36
N LYS A 300 22.60 7.43 19.47
CA LYS A 300 24.03 7.79 19.56
C LYS A 300 24.90 6.95 18.62
N ILE A 301 24.62 5.66 18.48
CA ILE A 301 25.27 4.79 17.48
C ILE A 301 24.99 5.30 16.06
N ILE A 302 23.72 5.52 15.69
CA ILE A 302 23.33 6.02 14.35
C ILE A 302 23.97 7.38 14.04
N GLN A 303 23.96 8.31 15.00
CA GLN A 303 24.57 9.63 14.87
C GLN A 303 26.08 9.54 14.60
N SER A 304 26.77 8.54 15.19
CA SER A 304 28.21 8.36 15.02
C SER A 304 28.64 7.99 13.59
N HIS A 305 27.76 7.33 12.81
CA HIS A 305 27.94 7.04 11.38
C HIS A 305 27.57 8.22 10.46
N GLU A 306 27.05 9.31 11.03
CA GLU A 306 26.78 10.58 10.35
C GLU A 306 25.76 10.46 9.21
N ILE A 307 24.76 9.59 9.41
CA ILE A 307 23.65 9.37 8.49
C ILE A 307 22.98 10.71 8.11
N HIS A 308 22.69 10.90 6.82
CA HIS A 308 22.00 12.07 6.29
C HIS A 308 20.48 11.88 6.32
N VAL A 309 20.05 10.71 5.85
CA VAL A 309 18.65 10.30 5.72
C VAL A 309 18.47 9.01 6.49
N LEU A 310 17.63 9.03 7.53
CA LEU A 310 17.28 7.82 8.28
C LEU A 310 15.85 7.41 7.92
N VAL A 311 15.70 6.18 7.45
CA VAL A 311 14.44 5.57 7.04
C VAL A 311 13.98 4.60 8.12
N ASP A 312 12.82 4.88 8.70
CA ASP A 312 12.06 3.92 9.50
C ASP A 312 11.34 2.94 8.57
N LEU A 313 11.42 1.65 8.89
CA LEU A 313 10.76 0.56 8.19
C LEU A 313 9.72 -0.18 9.05
N ASN A 314 9.41 0.30 10.26
CA ASN A 314 8.48 -0.34 11.18
C ASN A 314 7.23 0.50 11.53
N GLY A 315 7.33 1.83 11.62
CA GLY A 315 6.25 2.69 12.10
C GLY A 315 5.76 2.24 13.49
N HIS A 316 4.56 1.67 13.57
CA HIS A 316 4.02 1.07 14.81
C HIS A 316 3.79 -0.45 14.71
N THR A 317 4.59 -1.18 13.91
CA THR A 317 4.61 -2.66 13.98
C THR A 317 5.27 -3.17 15.28
N LEU A 318 5.15 -4.47 15.52
CA LEU A 318 5.85 -5.15 16.62
C LEU A 318 7.38 -4.92 16.52
N HIS A 319 8.03 -4.78 17.68
CA HIS A 319 9.47 -4.48 17.81
C HIS A 319 9.97 -3.19 17.13
N SER A 320 9.07 -2.24 16.82
CA SER A 320 9.42 -0.95 16.21
C SER A 320 10.47 -0.16 16.98
N GLY A 321 11.37 0.48 16.23
CA GLY A 321 12.39 1.41 16.72
C GLY A 321 11.99 2.89 16.61
N ILE A 322 10.71 3.22 16.42
CA ILE A 322 10.27 4.61 16.17
C ILE A 322 10.68 5.60 17.29
N SER A 323 10.85 5.13 18.53
CA SER A 323 11.39 5.92 19.64
C SER A 323 12.84 6.38 19.45
N ILE A 324 13.63 5.71 18.61
CA ILE A 324 14.99 6.14 18.24
C ILE A 324 14.95 7.45 17.45
N PHE A 325 13.88 7.69 16.69
CA PHE A 325 13.73 8.85 15.82
C PHE A 325 13.40 10.13 16.58
N THR A 326 12.78 10.05 17.77
CA THR A 326 12.49 11.24 18.63
C THR A 326 13.79 11.96 19.03
N HIS A 327 14.87 11.21 19.25
CA HIS A 327 16.21 11.72 19.53
C HIS A 327 16.88 12.43 18.33
N ARG A 328 16.29 12.37 17.13
CA ARG A 328 16.77 12.97 15.87
C ARG A 328 18.26 12.71 15.51
N PRO A 329 18.75 11.44 15.53
CA PRO A 329 20.14 11.11 15.19
C PRO A 329 20.55 11.48 13.75
N ALA A 330 19.59 11.60 12.82
CA ALA A 330 19.81 12.08 11.45
C ALA A 330 19.03 13.38 11.18
N PRO A 331 19.56 14.30 10.34
CA PRO A 331 18.89 15.55 10.02
C PRO A 331 17.59 15.33 9.24
N LEU A 332 17.59 14.48 8.21
CA LEU A 332 16.36 14.07 7.51
C LEU A 332 15.90 12.70 8.01
N GLN A 333 14.62 12.59 8.36
CA GLN A 333 14.01 11.33 8.81
C GLN A 333 12.75 11.03 8.00
N VAL A 334 12.58 9.78 7.58
CA VAL A 334 11.53 9.34 6.63
C VAL A 334 10.94 8.04 7.14
N ALA A 335 9.63 7.83 7.01
CA ALA A 335 8.98 6.53 7.24
C ALA A 335 8.59 5.87 5.91
N TYR A 336 8.75 4.55 5.82
CA TYR A 336 8.52 3.79 4.59
C TYR A 336 8.11 2.33 4.84
N LEU A 337 7.38 1.77 3.88
CA LEU A 337 7.15 0.34 3.64
C LEU A 337 6.36 -0.44 4.72
N GLY A 338 6.92 -0.65 5.91
CA GLY A 338 6.34 -1.57 6.91
C GLY A 338 5.06 -1.06 7.58
N TYR A 339 4.75 0.23 7.43
CA TYR A 339 3.61 0.88 8.07
C TYR A 339 2.90 1.85 7.10
N PRO A 340 1.84 1.43 6.40
CA PRO A 340 1.17 2.20 5.33
C PRO A 340 0.17 3.24 5.87
N MET A 341 0.55 3.95 6.93
CA MET A 341 -0.29 4.89 7.68
C MET A 341 0.58 5.95 8.36
N THR A 342 -0.01 7.02 8.89
CA THR A 342 0.68 8.04 9.70
C THR A 342 1.42 7.47 10.91
N THR A 343 2.71 7.77 11.06
CA THR A 343 3.42 7.53 12.33
C THR A 343 2.95 8.52 13.40
N GLY A 344 2.49 9.71 12.99
CA GLY A 344 2.07 10.79 13.88
C GLY A 344 3.21 11.43 14.69
N TYR A 345 4.46 11.17 14.33
CA TYR A 345 5.65 11.63 15.05
C TYR A 345 6.27 12.85 14.34
N PRO A 346 6.25 14.07 14.93
CA PRO A 346 6.91 15.26 14.40
C PRO A 346 8.44 15.15 14.21
N SER A 347 9.05 14.07 14.70
CA SER A 347 10.45 13.74 14.41
C SER A 347 10.65 13.18 13.00
N ILE A 348 9.62 12.59 12.37
CA ILE A 348 9.65 12.14 10.97
C ILE A 348 9.28 13.32 10.07
N ASP A 349 10.11 13.60 9.04
CA ASP A 349 9.87 14.70 8.11
C ASP A 349 8.93 14.29 6.95
N PHE A 350 9.01 13.04 6.49
CA PHE A 350 8.25 12.52 5.33
C PHE A 350 7.76 11.08 5.48
N VAL A 351 6.69 10.73 4.77
CA VAL A 351 6.27 9.35 4.45
C VAL A 351 6.40 9.14 2.95
N VAL A 352 7.03 8.05 2.51
CA VAL A 352 7.09 7.68 1.08
C VAL A 352 5.80 7.00 0.64
N SER A 353 5.18 7.50 -0.43
CA SER A 353 3.92 7.01 -0.99
C SER A 353 3.87 7.27 -2.51
N ASP A 354 2.72 7.11 -3.15
CA ASP A 354 2.46 7.45 -4.56
C ASP A 354 1.08 8.13 -4.75
N GLY A 355 0.82 8.66 -5.94
CA GLY A 355 -0.38 9.45 -6.24
C GLY A 355 -1.69 8.65 -6.30
N VAL A 356 -1.64 7.32 -6.46
CA VAL A 356 -2.82 6.44 -6.49
C VAL A 356 -3.10 5.86 -5.11
N ALA A 357 -2.07 5.50 -4.35
CA ALA A 357 -2.21 5.07 -2.95
C ALA A 357 -2.59 6.24 -2.01
N THR A 358 -2.11 7.45 -2.29
CA THR A 358 -2.49 8.67 -1.55
C THR A 358 -2.91 9.80 -2.50
N PRO A 359 -4.14 9.76 -3.06
CA PRO A 359 -4.68 10.84 -3.87
C PRO A 359 -4.94 12.07 -2.99
N ALA A 360 -4.84 13.27 -3.57
CA ALA A 360 -4.91 14.53 -2.83
C ALA A 360 -6.29 14.78 -2.20
N GLU A 361 -7.32 14.23 -2.83
CA GLU A 361 -8.74 14.36 -2.54
C GLU A 361 -9.12 13.69 -1.21
N THR A 362 -8.59 12.48 -0.94
CA THR A 362 -8.88 11.73 0.30
C THR A 362 -7.78 11.85 1.35
N SER A 363 -6.52 12.06 0.95
CA SER A 363 -5.36 12.05 1.86
C SER A 363 -5.16 13.36 2.64
N GLY A 364 -6.01 14.37 2.39
CA GLY A 364 -5.95 15.73 2.94
C GLY A 364 -6.17 15.85 4.46
N GLY A 365 -5.25 15.28 5.24
CA GLY A 365 -5.27 15.24 6.71
C GLY A 365 -5.03 13.86 7.32
N SER A 366 -4.74 12.83 6.52
CA SER A 366 -4.46 11.47 7.02
C SER A 366 -3.04 11.27 7.55
N PHE A 367 -2.12 12.23 7.32
CA PHE A 367 -0.71 12.16 7.68
C PHE A 367 -0.27 13.40 8.47
N SER A 368 0.65 13.21 9.42
CA SER A 368 1.32 14.32 10.12
C SER A 368 2.60 14.77 9.38
N GLU A 369 3.18 13.82 8.66
CA GLU A 369 4.38 13.90 7.86
C GLU A 369 4.06 14.42 6.46
N LYS A 370 5.08 14.90 5.74
CA LYS A 370 4.89 15.27 4.33
C LYS A 370 4.92 14.02 3.44
N LEU A 371 3.95 13.89 2.55
CA LEU A 371 4.01 12.85 1.51
C LEU A 371 5.17 13.15 0.56
N LEU A 372 6.04 12.15 0.36
CA LEU A 372 7.09 12.11 -0.65
C LEU A 372 6.61 11.13 -1.74
N LEU A 373 6.01 11.67 -2.79
CA LEU A 373 5.32 10.89 -3.82
C LEU A 373 6.31 10.38 -4.88
N LEU A 374 6.29 9.08 -5.13
CA LEU A 374 7.01 8.43 -6.22
C LEU A 374 6.18 8.45 -7.52
N PRO A 375 6.83 8.45 -8.71
CA PRO A 375 6.16 8.43 -10.00
C PRO A 375 5.74 7.00 -10.44
N MET A 376 5.55 6.10 -9.48
CA MET A 376 5.26 4.67 -9.65
C MET A 376 4.74 4.12 -8.30
N HIS A 377 4.20 2.90 -8.30
CA HIS A 377 3.69 2.23 -7.10
C HIS A 377 4.68 2.31 -5.91
N TYR A 378 4.20 2.67 -4.71
CA TYR A 378 5.08 2.99 -3.59
C TYR A 378 5.83 1.78 -3.00
N ILE A 379 5.29 0.56 -3.12
CA ILE A 379 5.92 -0.65 -2.56
C ILE A 379 7.00 -1.15 -3.51
N VAL A 380 8.27 -0.99 -3.13
CA VAL A 380 9.38 -1.63 -3.82
C VAL A 380 9.29 -3.14 -3.66
N ASN A 381 9.78 -3.89 -4.64
CA ASN A 381 9.88 -5.33 -4.54
C ASN A 381 11.03 -5.89 -5.38
N ASP A 382 11.35 -7.16 -5.18
CA ASP A 382 12.52 -7.87 -5.72
C ASP A 382 12.11 -9.21 -6.37
N HIS A 383 10.85 -9.31 -6.85
CA HIS A 383 10.29 -10.60 -7.27
C HIS A 383 10.98 -11.17 -8.52
N LEU A 384 11.17 -10.40 -9.59
CA LEU A 384 11.75 -10.94 -10.83
C LEU A 384 13.19 -11.42 -10.64
N GLN A 385 13.94 -10.71 -9.79
CA GLN A 385 15.33 -10.98 -9.43
C GLN A 385 15.48 -12.27 -8.60
N MET A 386 14.42 -12.68 -7.91
CA MET A 386 14.38 -13.85 -7.03
C MET A 386 13.59 -15.04 -7.58
N LEU A 387 12.60 -14.80 -8.44
CA LEU A 387 11.58 -15.77 -8.85
C LEU A 387 11.50 -16.00 -10.36
N GLY A 388 12.20 -15.22 -11.20
CA GLY A 388 12.04 -15.26 -12.67
C GLY A 388 12.00 -16.68 -13.25
N HIS A 389 13.05 -17.48 -12.99
CA HIS A 389 13.14 -18.87 -13.45
C HIS A 389 12.11 -19.83 -12.81
N THR A 390 11.65 -19.54 -11.59
CA THR A 390 10.60 -20.33 -10.91
C THR A 390 9.22 -20.12 -11.57
N LEU A 391 9.04 -18.98 -12.24
CA LEU A 391 7.78 -18.58 -12.87
C LEU A 391 7.69 -18.93 -14.36
N GLU A 392 8.75 -19.52 -14.92
CA GLU A 392 8.77 -20.12 -16.25
C GLU A 392 7.91 -21.41 -16.31
N GLY A 393 7.74 -21.96 -17.51
CA GLY A 393 7.12 -23.27 -17.72
C GLY A 393 5.62 -23.37 -17.37
N LYS A 394 5.11 -24.61 -17.38
CA LYS A 394 3.70 -24.93 -17.16
C LYS A 394 3.28 -24.61 -15.72
N ARG A 395 2.06 -24.07 -15.55
CA ARG A 395 1.49 -23.83 -14.21
C ARG A 395 1.28 -25.16 -13.46
N PRO A 396 1.44 -25.18 -12.12
CA PRO A 396 1.02 -26.30 -11.27
C PRO A 396 -0.48 -26.60 -11.40
N ARG A 397 -0.86 -27.85 -11.10
CA ARG A 397 -2.23 -28.36 -11.07
C ARG A 397 -2.84 -28.27 -9.67
N LEU A 398 -4.16 -28.36 -9.56
CA LEU A 398 -4.88 -28.31 -8.29
C LEU A 398 -4.89 -29.68 -7.58
N SER A 399 -5.19 -30.74 -8.35
CA SER A 399 -5.33 -32.12 -7.84
C SER A 399 -4.20 -32.63 -6.94
N PRO A 400 -2.89 -32.36 -7.18
CA PRO A 400 -1.82 -32.90 -6.33
C PRO A 400 -1.72 -32.27 -4.93
N TYR A 401 -2.46 -31.21 -4.66
CA TYR A 401 -2.39 -30.46 -3.39
C TYR A 401 -3.68 -30.52 -2.56
N PHE A 402 -4.84 -30.76 -3.19
CA PHE A 402 -6.16 -30.62 -2.53
C PHE A 402 -7.18 -31.72 -2.86
N ASP A 403 -6.84 -32.73 -3.67
CA ASP A 403 -7.76 -33.81 -4.10
C ASP A 403 -9.06 -33.30 -4.78
N LEU A 404 -8.93 -32.20 -5.53
CA LEU A 404 -9.99 -31.57 -6.33
C LEU A 404 -9.73 -31.74 -7.84
N ASP A 405 -10.78 -31.65 -8.65
CA ASP A 405 -10.67 -31.73 -10.11
C ASP A 405 -9.92 -30.49 -10.67
N ASP A 406 -8.97 -30.71 -11.60
CA ASP A 406 -8.15 -29.66 -12.21
C ASP A 406 -8.94 -28.59 -13.02
N ASN A 407 -10.26 -28.76 -13.21
CA ASN A 407 -11.16 -27.78 -13.82
C ASN A 407 -11.99 -27.00 -12.79
N THR A 408 -11.83 -27.27 -11.49
CA THR A 408 -12.50 -26.53 -10.42
C THR A 408 -11.90 -25.13 -10.34
N PHE A 409 -12.74 -24.10 -10.41
CA PHE A 409 -12.29 -22.72 -10.42
C PHE A 409 -11.79 -22.30 -9.03
N VAL A 410 -10.60 -21.72 -8.94
CA VAL A 410 -9.98 -21.40 -7.65
C VAL A 410 -9.98 -19.89 -7.42
N PHE A 411 -10.98 -19.40 -6.68
CA PHE A 411 -10.83 -18.10 -6.00
C PHE A 411 -9.85 -18.27 -4.84
N ALA A 412 -9.07 -17.25 -4.53
CA ALA A 412 -8.17 -17.28 -3.38
C ALA A 412 -8.05 -15.92 -2.70
N THR A 413 -7.75 -15.93 -1.40
CA THR A 413 -7.17 -14.77 -0.73
C THR A 413 -5.98 -15.20 0.13
N PHE A 414 -4.85 -14.53 -0.09
CA PHE A 414 -3.62 -14.73 0.68
C PHE A 414 -3.41 -13.64 1.74
N SER A 415 -4.44 -12.82 2.02
CA SER A 415 -4.49 -11.92 3.18
C SER A 415 -4.75 -12.68 4.48
N ASN A 416 -4.31 -12.14 5.62
CA ASN A 416 -4.53 -12.75 6.93
C ASN A 416 -5.87 -12.32 7.56
N TRP A 417 -6.40 -13.15 8.48
CA TRP A 417 -7.76 -13.08 9.02
C TRP A 417 -8.18 -11.68 9.51
N GLN A 418 -7.28 -10.95 10.17
CA GLN A 418 -7.47 -9.56 10.61
C GLN A 418 -7.71 -8.51 9.50
N LYS A 419 -7.66 -8.89 8.21
CA LYS A 419 -7.94 -8.01 7.06
C LYS A 419 -9.30 -8.23 6.43
N MET A 420 -10.01 -9.28 6.80
CA MET A 420 -11.37 -9.57 6.32
C MET A 420 -12.39 -9.19 7.38
N ASP A 421 -13.60 -8.92 6.91
CA ASP A 421 -14.77 -8.54 7.69
C ASP A 421 -16.00 -9.29 7.15
N PRO A 422 -17.15 -9.25 7.85
CA PRO A 422 -18.37 -9.92 7.39
C PRO A 422 -18.84 -9.48 5.99
N SER A 423 -18.57 -8.23 5.58
CA SER A 423 -19.07 -7.70 4.29
C SER A 423 -18.31 -8.29 3.11
N VAL A 424 -16.97 -8.34 3.17
CA VAL A 424 -16.18 -8.98 2.11
C VAL A 424 -16.36 -10.49 2.11
N PHE A 425 -16.52 -11.13 3.28
CA PHE A 425 -16.76 -12.57 3.34
C PHE A 425 -18.14 -12.94 2.78
N SER A 426 -19.19 -12.18 3.09
CA SER A 426 -20.52 -12.37 2.50
C SER A 426 -20.50 -12.22 0.97
N ALA A 427 -19.75 -11.23 0.44
CA ALA A 427 -19.53 -11.09 -1.00
C ALA A 427 -18.80 -12.31 -1.61
N TRP A 428 -17.80 -12.88 -0.92
CA TRP A 428 -17.16 -14.13 -1.34
C TRP A 428 -18.12 -15.32 -1.34
N MET A 429 -19.03 -15.40 -0.36
CA MET A 429 -20.06 -16.46 -0.34
C MET A 429 -21.09 -16.28 -1.47
N GLU A 430 -21.46 -15.05 -1.84
CA GLU A 430 -22.30 -14.80 -3.02
C GLU A 430 -21.60 -15.23 -4.32
N ILE A 431 -20.30 -14.92 -4.47
CA ILE A 431 -19.48 -15.38 -5.61
C ILE A 431 -19.47 -16.91 -5.69
N LEU A 432 -19.24 -17.60 -4.56
CA LEU A 432 -19.28 -19.07 -4.51
C LEU A 432 -20.67 -19.62 -4.85
N ALA A 433 -21.75 -19.02 -4.33
CA ALA A 433 -23.12 -19.44 -4.65
C ALA A 433 -23.43 -19.31 -6.16
N ARG A 434 -22.94 -18.23 -6.79
CA ARG A 434 -23.15 -17.92 -8.21
C ARG A 434 -22.24 -18.73 -9.15
N VAL A 435 -21.15 -19.31 -8.66
CA VAL A 435 -20.21 -20.16 -9.43
C VAL A 435 -20.08 -21.53 -8.76
N PRO A 436 -20.99 -22.50 -9.00
CA PRO A 436 -21.05 -23.74 -8.21
C PRO A 436 -19.79 -24.62 -8.26
N SER A 437 -19.11 -24.68 -9.41
CA SER A 437 -17.87 -25.47 -9.62
C SER A 437 -16.61 -24.68 -9.25
N SER A 438 -16.61 -24.05 -8.08
CA SER A 438 -15.48 -23.26 -7.57
C SER A 438 -15.23 -23.45 -6.07
N VAL A 439 -14.01 -23.15 -5.64
CA VAL A 439 -13.59 -23.11 -4.24
C VAL A 439 -12.96 -21.77 -3.90
N MET A 440 -12.95 -21.43 -2.60
CA MET A 440 -12.22 -20.30 -2.04
C MET A 440 -11.03 -20.81 -1.22
N TRP A 441 -9.82 -20.42 -1.61
CA TRP A 441 -8.57 -20.84 -0.98
C TRP A 441 -8.05 -19.78 0.00
N PHE A 442 -7.87 -20.20 1.25
CA PHE A 442 -7.30 -19.42 2.34
C PHE A 442 -5.93 -19.96 2.80
N GLN A 443 -5.12 -19.07 3.35
CA GLN A 443 -3.80 -19.38 3.89
C GLN A 443 -3.84 -19.49 5.41
N GLU A 444 -3.34 -20.59 5.98
CA GLU A 444 -3.29 -20.81 7.42
C GLU A 444 -2.30 -19.86 8.11
N TYR A 445 -2.83 -18.74 8.60
CA TYR A 445 -2.10 -17.83 9.45
C TYR A 445 -2.23 -18.20 10.93
N PHE A 446 -1.46 -17.52 11.78
CA PHE A 446 -1.70 -17.42 13.22
C PHE A 446 -3.20 -17.21 13.50
N GLY A 447 -3.79 -18.05 14.36
CA GLY A 447 -5.24 -18.05 14.65
C GLY A 447 -6.09 -19.03 13.84
N HIS A 448 -5.51 -19.82 12.93
CA HIS A 448 -6.24 -20.79 12.10
C HIS A 448 -7.12 -21.78 12.89
N GLU A 449 -6.73 -22.20 14.10
CA GLU A 449 -7.52 -23.11 14.95
C GLU A 449 -8.96 -22.58 15.20
N GLY A 450 -9.08 -21.28 15.49
CA GLY A 450 -10.37 -20.59 15.57
C GLY A 450 -10.90 -20.17 14.20
N ALA A 451 -10.06 -19.55 13.37
CA ALA A 451 -10.49 -18.97 12.08
C ALA A 451 -11.08 -19.99 11.12
N ILE A 452 -10.52 -21.19 11.01
CA ILE A 452 -11.07 -22.25 10.16
C ILE A 452 -12.49 -22.61 10.65
N THR A 453 -12.68 -22.77 11.96
CA THR A 453 -13.97 -23.09 12.57
C THR A 453 -15.00 -21.98 12.34
N ASN A 454 -14.62 -20.72 12.55
CA ASN A 454 -15.52 -19.58 12.42
C ASN A 454 -15.91 -19.30 10.96
N LEU A 455 -14.95 -19.32 10.03
CA LEU A 455 -15.22 -19.13 8.60
C LEU A 455 -16.09 -20.27 8.01
N ARG A 456 -16.00 -21.49 8.57
CA ARG A 456 -16.88 -22.60 8.22
C ARG A 456 -18.31 -22.38 8.69
N ASN A 457 -18.50 -22.02 9.96
CA ASN A 457 -19.82 -21.71 10.51
C ASN A 457 -20.50 -20.56 9.73
N GLU A 458 -19.74 -19.52 9.38
CA GLU A 458 -20.23 -18.38 8.61
C GLU A 458 -20.56 -18.74 7.14
N ALA A 459 -19.77 -19.64 6.53
CA ALA A 459 -20.08 -20.18 5.21
C ALA A 459 -21.37 -21.04 5.22
N GLU A 460 -21.55 -21.88 6.23
CA GLU A 460 -22.78 -22.67 6.41
C GLU A 460 -24.00 -21.77 6.64
N ALA A 461 -23.85 -20.67 7.39
CA ALA A 461 -24.90 -19.65 7.54
C ALA A 461 -25.28 -18.96 6.21
N HIS A 462 -24.33 -18.83 5.29
CA HIS A 462 -24.57 -18.38 3.90
C HIS A 462 -25.02 -19.50 2.95
N GLY A 463 -25.20 -20.75 3.42
CA GLY A 463 -25.61 -21.89 2.62
C GLY A 463 -24.50 -22.50 1.75
N ILE A 464 -23.24 -22.15 2.01
CA ILE A 464 -22.06 -22.71 1.36
C ILE A 464 -21.54 -23.90 2.19
N ASN A 465 -21.21 -25.01 1.52
CA ASN A 465 -20.65 -26.20 2.17
C ASN A 465 -19.17 -25.98 2.53
N ASP A 466 -18.75 -26.44 3.72
CA ASP A 466 -17.35 -26.47 4.18
C ASP A 466 -16.37 -26.92 3.08
N ASN A 467 -16.71 -27.97 2.32
CA ASN A 467 -15.82 -28.52 1.30
C ASN A 467 -15.47 -27.56 0.13
N ARG A 468 -16.03 -26.35 0.12
CA ARG A 468 -15.69 -25.27 -0.82
C ARG A 468 -14.71 -24.23 -0.26
N LEU A 469 -14.35 -24.33 1.02
CA LEU A 469 -13.30 -23.54 1.66
C LEU A 469 -12.07 -24.43 1.85
N ILE A 470 -11.01 -24.18 1.09
CA ILE A 470 -9.76 -24.94 1.21
C ILE A 470 -8.71 -24.12 1.97
N PHE A 471 -8.00 -24.79 2.87
CA PHE A 471 -6.99 -24.21 3.75
C PHE A 471 -5.64 -24.88 3.48
N SER A 472 -4.55 -24.13 3.59
CA SER A 472 -3.19 -24.70 3.46
C SER A 472 -2.20 -24.00 4.37
N SER A 473 -1.21 -24.75 4.85
CA SER A 473 -0.08 -24.25 5.63
C SER A 473 0.85 -23.31 4.83
N LEU A 474 1.66 -22.52 5.54
CA LEU A 474 2.57 -21.54 4.96
C LEU A 474 3.86 -22.20 4.43
N ASP A 475 4.08 -22.13 3.12
CA ASP A 475 5.33 -22.58 2.47
C ASP A 475 6.47 -21.56 2.59
N SER A 476 7.64 -21.89 2.04
CA SER A 476 8.66 -20.88 1.72
C SER A 476 8.11 -19.89 0.67
N TRP A 477 8.55 -18.62 0.72
CA TRP A 477 8.03 -17.58 -0.19
C TRP A 477 8.16 -17.91 -1.69
N ILE A 478 9.20 -18.66 -2.08
CA ILE A 478 9.41 -19.08 -3.47
C ILE A 478 8.37 -20.14 -3.87
N ASP A 479 8.21 -21.17 -3.04
CA ASP A 479 7.26 -22.27 -3.26
C ASP A 479 5.81 -21.79 -3.18
N HIS A 480 5.51 -20.92 -2.21
CA HIS A 480 4.22 -20.24 -2.05
C HIS A 480 3.87 -19.47 -3.32
N THR A 481 4.76 -18.61 -3.81
CA THR A 481 4.50 -17.80 -5.02
C THR A 481 4.37 -18.65 -6.28
N TYR A 482 5.11 -19.76 -6.38
CA TYR A 482 4.87 -20.76 -7.44
C TYR A 482 3.49 -21.43 -7.30
N ARG A 483 3.07 -21.83 -6.08
CA ARG A 483 1.75 -22.40 -5.82
C ARG A 483 0.61 -21.41 -6.03
N LYS A 484 0.81 -20.09 -5.92
CA LYS A 484 -0.21 -19.08 -6.29
C LYS A 484 -0.69 -19.24 -7.72
N ARG A 485 0.15 -19.76 -8.63
CA ARG A 485 -0.21 -20.06 -10.04
C ARG A 485 -1.35 -21.09 -10.20
N ILE A 486 -1.74 -21.81 -9.13
CA ILE A 486 -2.92 -22.68 -9.07
C ILE A 486 -4.23 -21.87 -8.94
N ALA A 487 -4.19 -20.75 -8.19
CA ALA A 487 -5.37 -19.90 -8.03
C ALA A 487 -5.74 -19.26 -9.37
N ASP A 488 -7.02 -19.24 -9.72
CA ASP A 488 -7.56 -18.63 -10.95
C ASP A 488 -7.76 -17.11 -10.81
N LEU A 489 -8.16 -16.63 -9.64
CA LEU A 489 -8.42 -15.23 -9.35
C LEU A 489 -8.17 -14.90 -7.87
N ILE A 490 -7.45 -13.81 -7.57
CA ILE A 490 -7.34 -13.31 -6.20
C ILE A 490 -8.49 -12.34 -5.92
N LEU A 491 -9.13 -12.54 -4.77
CA LEU A 491 -10.11 -11.65 -4.19
C LEU A 491 -9.43 -10.88 -3.03
N ASP A 492 -9.16 -9.59 -3.25
CA ASP A 492 -8.45 -8.74 -2.28
C ASP A 492 -9.37 -8.17 -1.18
N THR A 493 -8.79 -7.84 -0.03
CA THR A 493 -9.51 -7.42 1.18
C THR A 493 -9.67 -5.88 1.28
N PRO A 494 -10.91 -5.33 1.32
CA PRO A 494 -11.16 -3.88 1.25
C PRO A 494 -10.91 -3.13 2.55
N LEU A 495 -11.10 -3.76 3.71
CA LEU A 495 -10.72 -3.21 5.01
C LEU A 495 -9.22 -2.86 5.04
N LYS A 496 -8.40 -3.69 4.38
CA LYS A 496 -6.95 -3.51 4.24
C LYS A 496 -6.42 -4.45 3.18
N ASN A 497 -5.87 -3.92 2.09
CA ASN A 497 -5.43 -4.76 0.96
C ASN A 497 -4.36 -5.78 1.38
N GLY A 498 -4.19 -6.83 0.59
CA GLY A 498 -2.89 -7.45 0.38
C GLY A 498 -1.84 -6.39 0.01
N HIS A 499 -0.60 -6.58 0.45
CA HIS A 499 0.50 -5.66 0.10
C HIS A 499 1.54 -6.48 -0.65
N THR A 500 2.46 -7.15 0.07
CA THR A 500 3.28 -8.22 -0.51
C THR A 500 2.43 -9.29 -1.18
N THR A 501 1.30 -9.66 -0.57
CA THR A 501 0.51 -10.83 -0.96
C THR A 501 -0.21 -10.71 -2.31
N ILE A 502 -0.50 -9.49 -2.77
CA ILE A 502 -0.99 -9.21 -4.14
C ILE A 502 0.16 -9.00 -5.13
N LEU A 503 1.31 -8.46 -4.69
CA LEU A 503 2.50 -8.36 -5.54
C LEU A 503 3.06 -9.75 -5.88
N ASP A 504 3.07 -10.69 -4.93
CA ASP A 504 3.37 -12.11 -5.18
C ASP A 504 2.44 -12.68 -6.27
N ALA A 505 1.14 -12.37 -6.20
CA ALA A 505 0.10 -12.95 -7.07
C ALA A 505 0.16 -12.38 -8.49
N LEU A 506 0.30 -11.05 -8.61
CA LEU A 506 0.54 -10.38 -9.89
C LEU A 506 1.85 -10.86 -10.51
N CYS A 507 2.93 -11.05 -9.72
CA CYS A 507 4.16 -11.64 -10.22
C CYS A 507 3.94 -13.09 -10.70
N ALA A 508 3.13 -13.87 -9.98
CA ALA A 508 2.76 -15.24 -10.36
C ALA A 508 1.86 -15.33 -11.61
N GLY A 509 1.38 -14.20 -12.16
CA GLY A 509 0.47 -14.22 -13.31
C GLY A 509 -1.00 -14.47 -12.94
N VAL A 510 -1.38 -14.15 -11.71
CA VAL A 510 -2.74 -14.29 -11.19
C VAL A 510 -3.39 -12.91 -11.11
N PRO A 511 -4.52 -12.66 -11.79
CA PRO A 511 -5.25 -11.39 -11.68
C PRO A 511 -5.80 -11.19 -10.27
N VAL A 512 -5.96 -9.93 -9.87
CA VAL A 512 -6.42 -9.52 -8.54
C VAL A 512 -7.57 -8.53 -8.73
N ILE A 513 -8.74 -8.80 -8.15
CA ILE A 513 -9.80 -7.78 -8.00
C ILE A 513 -9.62 -7.10 -6.63
N THR A 514 -9.68 -5.78 -6.60
CA THR A 514 -9.77 -4.99 -5.37
C THR A 514 -10.94 -4.03 -5.42
N LEU A 515 -11.54 -3.75 -4.27
CA LEU A 515 -12.50 -2.67 -4.08
C LEU A 515 -11.74 -1.41 -3.64
N GLU A 516 -12.01 -0.29 -4.28
CA GLU A 516 -11.32 0.98 -4.10
C GLU A 516 -11.55 1.57 -2.70
N GLY A 517 -10.45 1.78 -1.96
CA GLY A 517 -10.47 2.37 -0.63
C GLY A 517 -10.23 3.89 -0.63
N ASP A 518 -10.25 4.49 0.56
CA ASP A 518 -10.04 5.93 0.78
C ASP A 518 -8.67 6.26 1.41
N GLN A 519 -7.95 5.28 1.95
CA GLN A 519 -6.69 5.41 2.67
C GLN A 519 -5.53 4.60 2.05
N MET A 520 -4.29 4.98 2.37
CA MET A 520 -3.07 4.32 1.84
C MET A 520 -3.01 2.79 2.05
N HIS A 521 -3.65 2.27 3.10
CA HIS A 521 -3.66 0.85 3.44
C HIS A 521 -4.78 0.03 2.76
N ASN A 522 -5.76 0.69 2.12
CA ASN A 522 -6.80 0.05 1.30
C ASN A 522 -6.82 0.56 -0.16
N ARG A 523 -5.75 1.23 -0.59
CA ARG A 523 -5.46 1.67 -1.98
C ARG A 523 -4.14 1.13 -2.55
N ALA A 524 -3.48 0.23 -1.84
CA ALA A 524 -2.22 -0.40 -2.27
C ALA A 524 -2.42 -1.30 -3.50
N SER A 525 -3.50 -2.08 -3.53
CA SER A 525 -3.84 -2.92 -4.69
C SER A 525 -4.17 -2.07 -5.92
N SER A 526 -4.97 -1.01 -5.77
CA SER A 526 -5.33 -0.08 -6.85
C SER A 526 -4.08 0.55 -7.49
N SER A 527 -3.12 0.97 -6.66
CA SER A 527 -1.84 1.49 -7.13
C SER A 527 -0.98 0.43 -7.86
N ALA A 528 -0.97 -0.82 -7.38
CA ALA A 528 -0.26 -1.91 -8.05
C ALA A 528 -0.89 -2.30 -9.40
N LEU A 529 -2.23 -2.35 -9.47
CA LEU A 529 -3.00 -2.61 -10.68
C LEU A 529 -2.81 -1.50 -11.73
N ASN A 530 -2.89 -0.24 -11.32
CA ASN A 530 -2.57 0.91 -12.16
C ASN A 530 -1.11 0.84 -12.69
N ALA A 531 -0.16 0.42 -11.85
CA ALA A 531 1.24 0.25 -12.25
C ALA A 531 1.53 -0.94 -13.18
N LEU A 532 0.51 -1.75 -13.52
CA LEU A 532 0.53 -2.81 -14.54
C LEU A 532 -0.44 -2.56 -15.70
N ASP A 533 -1.14 -1.42 -15.72
CA ASP A 533 -2.26 -1.14 -16.65
C ASP A 533 -3.38 -2.20 -16.59
N LEU A 534 -3.87 -2.43 -15.37
CA LEU A 534 -4.97 -3.34 -15.04
C LEU A 534 -6.04 -2.62 -14.20
N HIS A 535 -6.27 -1.33 -14.49
CA HIS A 535 -7.11 -0.45 -13.68
C HIS A 535 -8.58 -0.88 -13.62
N ASP A 536 -9.09 -1.56 -14.66
CA ASP A 536 -10.42 -2.21 -14.71
C ASP A 536 -10.68 -3.23 -13.59
N LEU A 537 -9.64 -3.72 -12.89
CA LEU A 537 -9.80 -4.63 -11.74
C LEU A 537 -9.91 -3.90 -10.39
N THR A 538 -9.94 -2.56 -10.41
CA THR A 538 -10.24 -1.70 -9.25
C THR A 538 -11.70 -1.26 -9.34
N VAL A 539 -12.57 -1.97 -8.62
CA VAL A 539 -14.02 -1.73 -8.62
C VAL A 539 -14.45 -0.76 -7.52
N ASN A 540 -15.63 -0.18 -7.63
CA ASN A 540 -16.11 0.90 -6.75
C ASN A 540 -17.27 0.48 -5.81
N SER A 541 -17.73 -0.77 -5.88
CA SER A 541 -18.72 -1.31 -4.94
C SER A 541 -18.59 -2.82 -4.72
N PHE A 542 -19.10 -3.32 -3.59
CA PHE A 542 -19.21 -4.78 -3.34
C PHE A 542 -20.04 -5.50 -4.40
N LYS A 543 -21.09 -4.87 -4.94
CA LYS A 543 -21.86 -5.44 -6.05
C LYS A 543 -20.99 -5.66 -7.27
N GLU A 544 -20.26 -4.63 -7.69
CA GLU A 544 -19.36 -4.67 -8.84
C GLU A 544 -18.22 -5.69 -8.64
N TYR A 545 -17.68 -5.79 -7.42
CA TYR A 545 -16.72 -6.81 -7.02
C TYR A 545 -17.25 -8.23 -7.25
N VAL A 546 -18.49 -8.51 -6.86
CA VAL A 546 -19.15 -9.80 -7.12
C VAL A 546 -19.40 -10.00 -8.62
N GLU A 547 -19.95 -9.00 -9.32
CA GLU A 547 -20.24 -9.13 -10.76
C GLU A 547 -18.96 -9.40 -11.58
N VAL A 548 -17.86 -8.68 -11.35
CA VAL A 548 -16.59 -8.87 -12.06
C VAL A 548 -15.96 -10.23 -11.71
N ALA A 549 -16.00 -10.66 -10.45
CA ALA A 549 -15.49 -11.97 -10.03
C ALA A 549 -16.28 -13.13 -10.68
N VAL A 550 -17.62 -13.05 -10.68
CA VAL A 550 -18.50 -14.04 -11.32
C VAL A 550 -18.36 -14.00 -12.84
N TYR A 551 -18.20 -12.82 -13.45
CA TYR A 551 -17.96 -12.66 -14.88
C TYR A 551 -16.67 -13.35 -15.31
N LEU A 552 -15.53 -13.04 -14.67
CA LEU A 552 -14.24 -13.66 -14.99
C LEU A 552 -14.25 -15.19 -14.76
N ALA A 553 -14.95 -15.66 -13.73
CA ALA A 553 -15.05 -17.10 -13.45
C ALA A 553 -15.95 -17.87 -14.45
N THR A 554 -16.93 -17.20 -15.05
CA THR A 554 -17.80 -17.80 -16.08
C THR A 554 -17.24 -17.63 -17.50
N HIS A 555 -16.44 -16.59 -17.75
CA HIS A 555 -15.91 -16.25 -19.07
C HIS A 555 -14.43 -16.64 -19.21
N LYS A 556 -14.16 -17.95 -19.23
CA LYS A 556 -12.81 -18.55 -19.24
C LYS A 556 -11.86 -17.94 -20.28
N HIS A 557 -12.34 -17.55 -21.46
CA HIS A 557 -11.52 -16.92 -22.51
C HIS A 557 -11.05 -15.50 -22.12
N VAL A 558 -11.92 -14.70 -21.46
CA VAL A 558 -11.56 -13.38 -20.94
C VAL A 558 -10.51 -13.52 -19.84
N LEU A 559 -10.72 -14.44 -18.90
CA LEU A 559 -9.74 -14.69 -17.84
C LEU A 559 -8.40 -15.21 -18.40
N GLN A 560 -8.41 -16.04 -19.45
CA GLN A 560 -7.18 -16.47 -20.13
C GLN A 560 -6.44 -15.30 -20.80
N LYS A 561 -7.15 -14.38 -21.47
CA LYS A 561 -6.56 -13.15 -22.03
C LYS A 561 -6.00 -12.26 -20.91
N LEU A 562 -6.78 -11.99 -19.87
CA LEU A 562 -6.38 -11.18 -18.71
C LEU A 562 -5.14 -11.78 -18.01
N ARG A 563 -5.09 -13.10 -17.86
CA ARG A 563 -3.92 -13.81 -17.31
C ARG A 563 -2.68 -13.64 -18.16
N LYS A 564 -2.80 -13.74 -19.48
CA LYS A 564 -1.69 -13.45 -20.39
C LYS A 564 -1.24 -12.00 -20.25
N ASN A 565 -2.16 -11.04 -20.18
CA ASN A 565 -1.82 -9.64 -19.91
C ASN A 565 -1.04 -9.49 -18.59
N VAL A 566 -1.43 -10.16 -17.49
CA VAL A 566 -0.64 -10.12 -16.23
C VAL A 566 0.73 -10.79 -16.38
N GLU A 567 0.80 -11.96 -17.04
CA GLU A 567 2.04 -12.72 -17.26
C GLU A 567 3.03 -12.02 -18.22
N ASP A 568 2.55 -11.18 -19.13
CA ASP A 568 3.35 -10.34 -20.02
C ASP A 568 3.69 -8.99 -19.36
N ASN A 569 2.69 -8.25 -18.85
CA ASN A 569 2.87 -6.89 -18.30
C ASN A 569 3.86 -6.87 -17.13
N ARG A 570 3.89 -7.91 -16.28
CA ARG A 570 4.87 -8.02 -15.18
C ARG A 570 6.34 -7.91 -15.64
N LEU A 571 6.65 -8.18 -16.91
CA LEU A 571 8.01 -8.14 -17.48
C LEU A 571 8.37 -6.80 -18.12
N HIS A 572 7.39 -5.91 -18.32
CA HIS A 572 7.52 -4.69 -19.13
C HIS A 572 7.05 -3.42 -18.42
N TYR A 573 6.10 -3.54 -17.50
CA TYR A 573 5.55 -2.44 -16.72
C TYR A 573 6.37 -2.16 -15.44
N PRO A 574 6.33 -0.91 -14.91
CA PRO A 574 7.24 -0.45 -13.87
C PRO A 574 7.11 -1.15 -12.50
N LEU A 575 6.04 -1.92 -12.24
CA LEU A 575 5.79 -2.51 -10.92
C LEU A 575 6.91 -3.44 -10.43
N PHE A 576 7.56 -4.19 -11.33
CA PHE A 576 8.61 -5.17 -10.97
C PHE A 576 10.03 -4.74 -11.40
N ASP A 577 10.18 -3.51 -11.93
CA ASP A 577 11.48 -2.95 -12.31
C ASP A 577 12.16 -2.29 -11.10
N THR A 578 12.80 -3.13 -10.28
CA THR A 578 13.52 -2.72 -9.07
C THR A 578 14.69 -1.76 -9.36
N ALA A 579 15.27 -1.78 -10.57
CA ALA A 579 16.38 -0.90 -10.96
C ALA A 579 15.90 0.53 -11.25
N LYS A 580 14.81 0.66 -12.02
CA LYS A 580 14.08 1.92 -12.22
C LYS A 580 13.50 2.43 -10.90
N TYR A 581 12.97 1.54 -10.06
CA TYR A 581 12.54 1.90 -8.70
C TYR A 581 13.70 2.47 -7.89
N ALA A 582 14.84 1.80 -7.81
CA ALA A 582 16.00 2.28 -7.04
C ALA A 582 16.46 3.66 -7.50
N THR A 583 16.46 3.90 -8.82
CA THR A 583 16.74 5.22 -9.41
C THR A 583 15.73 6.28 -8.95
N LYS A 584 14.42 6.01 -9.03
CA LYS A 584 13.38 6.98 -8.64
C LYS A 584 13.27 7.19 -7.12
N PHE A 585 13.59 6.17 -6.32
CA PHE A 585 13.75 6.29 -4.87
C PHE A 585 14.97 7.16 -4.53
N GLU A 586 16.13 6.94 -5.16
CA GLU A 586 17.32 7.76 -4.95
C GLU A 586 17.06 9.23 -5.37
N GLU A 587 16.39 9.47 -6.49
CA GLU A 587 15.95 10.81 -6.92
C GLU A 587 15.06 11.49 -5.87
N ALA A 588 13.99 10.83 -5.42
CA ALA A 588 13.06 11.37 -4.44
C ALA A 588 13.75 11.69 -3.09
N ILE A 589 14.59 10.76 -2.61
CA ILE A 589 15.38 10.95 -1.37
C ILE A 589 16.43 12.06 -1.54
N LYS A 590 17.08 12.18 -2.70
CA LYS A 590 17.96 13.31 -3.02
C LYS A 590 17.20 14.65 -3.00
N VAL A 591 16.01 14.74 -3.58
CA VAL A 591 15.20 15.99 -3.55
C VAL A 591 14.79 16.34 -2.11
N ALA A 592 14.30 15.38 -1.33
CA ALA A 592 13.98 15.59 0.08
C ALA A 592 15.21 16.04 0.90
N TRP A 593 16.38 15.45 0.62
CA TRP A 593 17.65 15.87 1.22
C TRP A 593 18.06 17.29 0.82
N GLN A 594 17.95 17.69 -0.46
CA GLN A 594 18.28 19.06 -0.87
C GLN A 594 17.35 20.10 -0.21
N VAL A 595 16.07 19.79 -0.02
CA VAL A 595 15.15 20.67 0.72
C VAL A 595 15.51 20.74 2.21
N LYS A 596 15.92 19.64 2.85
CA LYS A 596 16.44 19.68 4.24
C LYS A 596 17.74 20.49 4.33
N LYS A 597 18.73 20.18 3.49
CA LYS A 597 20.03 20.86 3.35
C LYS A 597 19.86 22.38 3.17
N SER A 598 18.92 22.81 2.31
CA SER A 598 18.61 24.22 2.09
C SER A 598 18.07 24.93 3.35
N ARG A 599 17.25 24.26 4.17
CA ARG A 599 16.79 24.82 5.46
C ARG A 599 17.94 24.94 6.46
N LEU A 600 18.78 23.90 6.59
CA LEU A 600 19.93 23.90 7.49
C LEU A 600 20.94 25.01 7.15
N LEU A 601 21.12 25.32 5.86
CA LEU A 601 21.97 26.43 5.39
C LEU A 601 21.35 27.83 5.56
N THR A 602 20.02 27.95 5.72
CA THR A 602 19.32 29.25 5.74
C THR A 602 18.65 29.60 7.07
N GLY A 603 18.58 28.66 8.02
CA GLY A 603 18.02 28.87 9.36
C GLY A 603 16.51 29.14 9.41
N LYS A 604 15.78 28.92 8.30
CA LYS A 604 14.34 29.23 8.20
C LYS A 604 13.45 27.98 8.27
N PRO A 605 12.37 27.99 9.08
CA PRO A 605 11.31 26.99 8.98
C PRO A 605 10.47 27.22 7.72
N THR A 606 10.00 26.15 7.08
CA THR A 606 9.05 26.22 5.96
C THR A 606 7.62 26.06 6.46
N ARG A 607 6.73 26.99 6.11
CA ARG A 607 5.30 26.69 5.94
C ARG A 607 5.06 25.84 4.68
N GLU A 608 3.80 25.48 4.44
CA GLU A 608 3.28 24.65 3.34
C GLU A 608 4.19 24.47 2.11
N MET A 609 4.50 23.22 1.80
CA MET A 609 5.00 22.74 0.49
C MET A 609 4.87 21.22 0.49
N HIS A 610 4.09 20.67 -0.44
CA HIS A 610 4.25 19.29 -0.89
C HIS A 610 5.47 19.25 -1.83
N ILE A 611 6.25 18.17 -1.78
CA ILE A 611 7.39 18.01 -2.69
C ILE A 611 6.99 17.01 -3.77
N PHE A 612 6.50 17.54 -4.88
CA PHE A 612 6.58 16.82 -6.14
C PHE A 612 8.05 16.85 -6.59
N PRO A 613 8.70 15.71 -6.86
CA PRO A 613 9.99 15.72 -7.53
C PRO A 613 9.79 16.37 -8.91
N SER A 614 10.52 17.44 -9.18
CA SER A 614 10.43 18.14 -10.47
C SER A 614 10.80 17.21 -11.61
N ILE A 615 9.94 17.07 -12.62
CA ILE A 615 10.22 16.30 -13.84
C ILE A 615 11.26 17.06 -14.68
N GLN A 616 12.51 17.01 -14.26
CA GLN A 616 13.64 17.31 -15.13
C GLN A 616 13.92 16.09 -16.01
N SER A 617 14.13 16.36 -17.30
CA SER A 617 14.35 15.33 -18.32
C SER A 617 15.49 14.38 -17.96
N SER A 618 15.16 13.12 -17.66
CA SER A 618 16.09 12.00 -17.79
C SER A 618 15.86 11.36 -19.16
N THR A 619 16.70 11.71 -20.14
CA THR A 619 16.66 11.14 -21.49
C THR A 619 16.95 9.63 -21.42
N VAL A 620 15.93 8.81 -21.63
CA VAL A 620 16.08 7.35 -21.67
C VAL A 620 16.78 6.96 -22.97
N MET A 621 18.10 6.81 -22.93
CA MET A 621 18.88 6.16 -23.99
C MET A 621 18.63 4.65 -23.96
N PRO A 622 18.01 4.05 -24.99
CA PRO A 622 17.74 2.60 -25.00
C PRO A 622 19.03 1.81 -25.21
N ARG A 623 19.55 1.18 -24.14
CA ARG A 623 20.61 0.19 -24.24
C ARG A 623 20.04 -1.16 -24.69
N ARG A 624 20.35 -1.56 -25.93
CA ARG A 624 20.15 -2.94 -26.40
C ARG A 624 21.05 -3.90 -25.64
N PHE A 625 20.48 -4.99 -25.12
CA PHE A 625 21.21 -6.23 -24.82
C PHE A 625 20.54 -7.40 -25.55
N PRO A 626 21.30 -8.37 -26.08
CA PRO A 626 20.74 -9.48 -26.85
C PRO A 626 20.27 -10.61 -25.93
N VAL A 627 19.07 -11.14 -26.19
CA VAL A 627 18.61 -12.42 -25.65
C VAL A 627 18.72 -13.48 -26.74
N LEU A 628 19.20 -14.67 -26.39
CA LEU A 628 19.42 -15.78 -27.31
C LEU A 628 18.12 -16.55 -27.60
N SER A 629 18.01 -17.13 -28.80
CA SER A 629 16.79 -17.78 -29.30
C SER A 629 16.86 -19.31 -29.37
N ALA A 630 15.75 -19.97 -29.07
CA ALA A 630 15.35 -21.28 -29.62
C ALA A 630 13.80 -21.32 -29.60
N LYS A 631 13.11 -21.03 -30.71
CA LYS A 631 12.75 -21.90 -31.86
C LYS A 631 11.84 -23.10 -31.51
N GLU A 632 10.61 -23.05 -32.04
CA GLU A 632 9.92 -24.11 -32.82
C GLU A 632 9.54 -25.42 -32.08
N ASP A 633 8.30 -25.95 -32.10
CA ASP A 633 6.98 -25.53 -32.64
C ASP A 633 5.87 -25.93 -31.60
N SER A 634 4.55 -26.08 -31.80
CA SER A 634 3.57 -26.04 -32.91
C SER A 634 2.15 -26.03 -32.28
N ASN A 635 1.03 -25.55 -32.85
CA ASN A 635 0.66 -24.49 -33.82
C ASN A 635 -0.84 -24.22 -33.55
N ALA A 636 -1.31 -22.97 -33.55
CA ALA A 636 -2.74 -22.62 -33.36
C ALA A 636 -3.08 -21.15 -33.68
N GLU A 637 -2.12 -20.23 -33.54
CA GLU A 637 -2.34 -18.77 -33.63
C GLU A 637 -2.31 -18.23 -35.07
N ASP A 638 -2.10 -19.11 -36.06
CA ASP A 638 -1.68 -18.72 -37.41
C ASP A 638 -2.74 -17.96 -38.22
N GLU A 639 -4.05 -18.22 -38.10
CA GLU A 639 -5.03 -17.72 -39.09
C GLU A 639 -5.18 -16.18 -39.11
N TYR A 640 -5.08 -15.50 -37.97
CA TYR A 640 -5.08 -14.03 -37.91
C TYR A 640 -3.72 -13.46 -38.34
N ILE A 641 -2.62 -14.02 -37.84
CA ILE A 641 -1.26 -13.54 -38.15
C ILE A 641 -0.92 -13.74 -39.64
N VAL A 642 -1.30 -14.88 -40.23
CA VAL A 642 -1.13 -15.18 -41.66
C VAL A 642 -2.04 -14.30 -42.53
N ARG A 643 -3.24 -13.91 -42.06
CA ARG A 643 -4.05 -12.88 -42.75
C ARG A 643 -3.32 -11.53 -42.80
N VAL A 644 -2.83 -11.05 -41.65
CA VAL A 644 -2.09 -9.80 -41.54
C VAL A 644 -0.80 -9.84 -42.37
N GLN A 645 -0.03 -10.92 -42.28
CA GLN A 645 1.23 -11.08 -43.00
C GLN A 645 1.02 -11.12 -44.51
N ASN A 646 0.03 -11.88 -45.01
CA ASN A 646 -0.31 -11.89 -46.44
C ASN A 646 -0.78 -10.53 -46.98
N ALA A 647 -1.48 -9.72 -46.17
CA ALA A 647 -1.86 -8.37 -46.57
C ALA A 647 -0.61 -7.46 -46.71
N LEU A 648 0.26 -7.47 -45.69
CA LEU A 648 1.50 -6.67 -45.63
C LEU A 648 2.57 -7.10 -46.64
N ASP A 649 2.57 -8.35 -47.09
CA ASP A 649 3.52 -8.86 -48.08
C ASP A 649 3.10 -8.55 -49.54
N THR A 650 1.90 -7.99 -49.77
CA THR A 650 1.55 -7.41 -51.08
C THR A 650 2.22 -6.04 -51.28
N GLN A 651 2.82 -5.80 -52.44
CA GLN A 651 3.55 -4.55 -52.75
C GLN A 651 2.62 -3.36 -53.07
N GLN A 652 1.50 -3.23 -52.36
CA GLN A 652 0.56 -2.11 -52.49
C GLN A 652 0.82 -1.04 -51.42
N PRO A 653 0.47 0.25 -51.69
CA PRO A 653 0.65 1.33 -50.74
C PRO A 653 -0.24 1.13 -49.50
N ILE A 654 0.35 1.00 -48.31
CA ILE A 654 -0.41 0.76 -47.08
C ILE A 654 -1.01 2.09 -46.59
N ARG A 655 -2.35 2.20 -46.65
CA ARG A 655 -3.09 3.35 -46.12
C ARG A 655 -3.97 2.95 -44.94
N LEU A 656 -3.94 3.71 -43.86
CA LEU A 656 -4.68 3.43 -42.62
C LEU A 656 -5.78 4.48 -42.39
N HIS A 657 -7.00 4.03 -42.11
CA HIS A 657 -8.12 4.85 -41.66
C HIS A 657 -8.33 4.59 -40.17
N ILE A 658 -7.83 5.49 -39.33
CA ILE A 658 -7.92 5.43 -37.87
C ILE A 658 -9.32 5.89 -37.43
N GLY A 659 -10.04 5.05 -36.70
CA GLY A 659 -11.45 5.29 -36.32
C GLY A 659 -12.44 5.13 -37.47
N GLY A 660 -12.08 4.41 -38.52
CA GLY A 660 -12.83 4.42 -39.79
C GLY A 660 -14.17 3.68 -39.74
N HIS A 661 -15.26 4.38 -40.05
CA HIS A 661 -16.61 3.80 -40.09
C HIS A 661 -17.10 3.40 -41.50
N ILE A 662 -16.29 3.63 -42.54
CA ILE A 662 -16.64 3.34 -43.95
C ILE A 662 -15.53 2.52 -44.59
N LYS A 663 -15.80 1.24 -44.89
CA LYS A 663 -14.82 0.34 -45.52
C LYS A 663 -14.57 0.74 -46.97
N SER A 664 -13.30 0.81 -47.36
CA SER A 664 -12.84 1.20 -48.70
C SER A 664 -11.76 0.21 -49.17
N PRO A 665 -11.74 -0.20 -50.45
CA PRO A 665 -10.76 -1.18 -50.94
C PRO A 665 -9.30 -0.69 -50.88
N ASP A 666 -9.12 0.63 -50.77
CA ASP A 666 -7.84 1.33 -50.78
C ASP A 666 -7.30 1.66 -49.37
N TRP A 667 -8.02 1.31 -48.30
CA TRP A 667 -7.74 1.73 -46.92
C TRP A 667 -8.09 0.64 -45.89
N TRP A 668 -7.17 0.37 -44.99
CA TRP A 668 -7.37 -0.55 -43.85
C TRP A 668 -7.93 0.21 -42.64
N ILE A 669 -9.02 -0.28 -42.05
CA ILE A 669 -9.61 0.34 -40.86
C ILE A 669 -8.87 -0.13 -39.60
N VAL A 670 -8.46 0.83 -38.77
CA VAL A 670 -7.83 0.59 -37.46
C VAL A 670 -8.68 1.23 -36.38
N ASP A 671 -9.12 0.45 -35.39
CA ASP A 671 -9.91 0.92 -34.25
C ASP A 671 -9.48 0.18 -32.97
N ALA A 672 -9.78 0.76 -31.79
CA ALA A 672 -9.59 0.09 -30.52
C ALA A 672 -10.73 -0.89 -30.20
N ASN A 673 -11.91 -0.66 -30.79
CA ASN A 673 -13.08 -1.52 -30.68
C ASN A 673 -13.11 -2.56 -31.80
N ASP A 674 -13.59 -3.76 -31.49
CA ASP A 674 -13.80 -4.84 -32.47
C ASP A 674 -15.14 -4.66 -33.20
N GLY A 675 -15.21 -5.04 -34.47
CA GLY A 675 -16.42 -4.89 -35.28
C GLY A 675 -16.25 -5.27 -36.76
N ASP A 676 -17.36 -5.65 -37.42
CA ASP A 676 -17.41 -6.31 -38.74
C ASP A 676 -16.67 -5.59 -39.90
N ILE A 677 -16.40 -4.29 -39.77
CA ILE A 677 -15.69 -3.49 -40.77
C ILE A 677 -14.22 -3.21 -40.42
N VAL A 678 -13.80 -3.41 -39.17
CA VAL A 678 -12.44 -3.14 -38.68
C VAL A 678 -11.49 -4.21 -39.20
N ASP A 679 -10.35 -3.78 -39.75
CA ASP A 679 -9.32 -4.70 -40.26
C ASP A 679 -8.24 -5.00 -39.20
N PHE A 680 -8.03 -4.07 -38.27
CA PHE A 680 -7.00 -4.11 -37.25
C PHE A 680 -7.51 -3.58 -35.90
N VAL A 681 -7.72 -4.47 -34.93
CA VAL A 681 -8.10 -4.09 -33.56
C VAL A 681 -6.85 -3.76 -32.74
N MET A 682 -6.59 -2.47 -32.54
CA MET A 682 -5.44 -1.95 -31.78
C MET A 682 -5.62 -0.47 -31.39
N TYR A 683 -5.01 -0.08 -30.28
CA TYR A 683 -4.98 1.32 -29.86
C TYR A 683 -4.21 2.19 -30.85
N ILE A 684 -4.74 3.38 -31.12
CA ILE A 684 -4.16 4.39 -32.02
C ILE A 684 -2.76 4.84 -31.60
N SER A 685 -2.42 4.65 -30.32
CA SER A 685 -1.12 4.92 -29.69
C SER A 685 -0.08 3.80 -29.85
N ASN A 686 -0.48 2.62 -30.32
CA ASN A 686 0.36 1.43 -30.46
C ASN A 686 -0.05 0.61 -31.69
N LEU A 687 0.47 1.01 -32.85
CA LEU A 687 0.21 0.42 -34.16
C LEU A 687 1.14 -0.78 -34.42
N TYR A 688 1.17 -1.73 -33.48
CA TYR A 688 2.16 -2.82 -33.38
C TYR A 688 2.22 -3.76 -34.60
N ALA A 689 1.14 -3.88 -35.37
CA ALA A 689 1.13 -4.68 -36.61
C ALA A 689 1.96 -4.04 -37.74
N PHE A 690 2.25 -2.74 -37.65
CA PHE A 690 2.93 -1.97 -38.68
C PHE A 690 4.39 -1.70 -38.29
N ARG A 691 5.30 -2.00 -39.20
CA ARG A 691 6.75 -1.82 -39.01
C ARG A 691 7.12 -0.34 -39.16
N ASP A 692 8.26 0.03 -38.61
CA ASP A 692 8.81 1.37 -38.81
C ASP A 692 8.92 1.66 -40.32
N ASN A 693 8.36 2.77 -40.77
CA ASN A 693 8.36 3.20 -42.17
C ASN A 693 7.58 2.32 -43.17
N SER A 694 6.63 1.49 -42.74
CA SER A 694 5.83 0.66 -43.67
C SER A 694 4.57 1.32 -44.23
N VAL A 695 4.10 2.45 -43.69
CA VAL A 695 2.81 3.07 -44.04
C VAL A 695 3.00 4.23 -45.03
N ASP A 696 2.19 4.27 -46.08
CA ASP A 696 2.15 5.34 -47.10
C ASP A 696 1.39 6.58 -46.60
N THR A 697 0.24 6.34 -45.96
CA THR A 697 -0.71 7.40 -45.57
C THR A 697 -1.50 6.99 -44.32
N ILE A 698 -1.66 7.92 -43.39
CA ILE A 698 -2.62 7.82 -42.28
C ILE A 698 -3.69 8.87 -42.51
N TYR A 699 -4.96 8.46 -42.41
CA TYR A 699 -6.12 9.32 -42.29
C TYR A 699 -6.77 9.09 -40.93
N SER A 700 -7.14 10.18 -40.25
CA SER A 700 -7.84 10.15 -38.97
C SER A 700 -8.80 11.33 -38.89
N SER A 701 -10.06 11.09 -38.57
CA SER A 701 -11.10 12.12 -38.50
C SER A 701 -11.90 11.99 -37.22
N HIS A 702 -11.76 12.98 -36.35
CA HIS A 702 -12.43 13.10 -35.04
C HIS A 702 -12.11 11.89 -34.13
N VAL A 703 -10.84 11.82 -33.72
CA VAL A 703 -10.27 10.73 -32.89
C VAL A 703 -9.13 11.23 -31.99
N LEU A 704 -8.28 12.15 -32.49
CA LEU A 704 -7.07 12.61 -31.80
C LEU A 704 -7.38 13.44 -30.53
N GLU A 705 -8.53 14.09 -30.51
CA GLU A 705 -9.09 14.83 -29.38
C GLU A 705 -9.42 13.97 -28.15
N HIS A 706 -9.55 12.65 -28.32
CA HIS A 706 -9.73 11.70 -27.21
C HIS A 706 -8.42 11.36 -26.49
N CYS A 707 -7.26 11.84 -26.97
CA CYS A 707 -5.97 11.64 -26.30
C CYS A 707 -5.73 12.69 -25.20
N THR A 708 -5.23 12.28 -24.04
CA THR A 708 -4.74 13.21 -23.01
C THR A 708 -3.53 14.02 -23.49
N HIS A 709 -3.54 15.32 -23.19
CA HIS A 709 -2.44 16.25 -23.50
C HIS A 709 -1.48 16.50 -22.31
N GLY A 710 -1.58 15.71 -21.23
CA GLY A 710 -0.90 15.99 -19.96
C GLY A 710 -0.60 14.74 -19.13
N PHE A 711 -1.61 14.16 -18.47
CA PHE A 711 -1.43 12.90 -17.72
C PHE A 711 -1.22 11.74 -18.70
N GLY A 712 -0.12 11.01 -18.60
CA GLY A 712 0.21 9.87 -19.46
C GLY A 712 0.79 10.20 -20.85
N HIS A 713 0.72 11.47 -21.30
CA HIS A 713 1.22 11.92 -22.61
C HIS A 713 0.66 11.14 -23.83
N GLU A 714 -0.61 10.70 -23.78
CA GLU A 714 -1.25 9.92 -24.85
C GLU A 714 -1.13 10.62 -26.22
N LEU A 715 -1.43 11.91 -26.30
CA LEU A 715 -1.43 12.68 -27.55
C LEU A 715 -0.06 12.67 -28.24
N GLU A 716 0.99 12.92 -27.46
CA GLU A 716 2.37 12.99 -27.95
C GLU A 716 2.95 11.59 -28.22
N HIS A 717 2.44 10.54 -27.57
CA HIS A 717 2.77 9.16 -27.88
C HIS A 717 2.11 8.72 -29.19
N THR A 718 0.81 8.97 -29.36
CA THR A 718 0.03 8.67 -30.57
C THR A 718 0.64 9.33 -31.80
N LEU A 719 0.96 10.63 -31.75
CA LEU A 719 1.57 11.30 -32.90
C LEU A 719 2.98 10.78 -33.22
N ARG A 720 3.79 10.40 -32.23
CA ARG A 720 5.09 9.74 -32.46
C ARG A 720 4.94 8.33 -33.04
N GLU A 721 3.89 7.61 -32.68
CA GLU A 721 3.60 6.28 -33.22
C GLU A 721 3.14 6.36 -34.68
N TRP A 722 2.27 7.31 -35.00
CA TRP A 722 1.87 7.61 -36.38
C TRP A 722 3.08 8.03 -37.23
N HIS A 723 3.98 8.83 -36.66
CA HIS A 723 5.27 9.15 -37.29
C HIS A 723 6.14 7.89 -37.46
N ARG A 724 6.26 7.00 -36.46
CA ARG A 724 7.05 5.76 -36.52
C ARG A 724 6.65 4.92 -37.73
N VAL A 725 5.38 4.61 -37.89
CA VAL A 725 4.89 3.71 -38.95
C VAL A 725 4.91 4.35 -40.34
N LEU A 726 4.68 5.67 -40.46
CA LEU A 726 4.74 6.37 -41.76
C LEU A 726 6.15 6.32 -42.35
N ARG A 727 6.26 6.04 -43.65
CA ARG A 727 7.54 6.12 -44.36
C ARG A 727 8.06 7.57 -44.48
N PRO A 728 9.36 7.80 -44.75
CA PRO A 728 9.87 9.14 -45.03
C PRO A 728 9.08 9.83 -46.15
N GLY A 729 8.55 11.02 -45.88
CA GLY A 729 7.69 11.77 -46.80
C GLY A 729 6.25 11.26 -46.93
N GLY A 730 5.88 10.18 -46.23
CA GLY A 730 4.51 9.67 -46.11
C GLY A 730 3.56 10.69 -45.48
N GLN A 731 2.28 10.60 -45.83
CA GLN A 731 1.29 11.65 -45.50
C GLN A 731 0.50 11.33 -44.23
N LEU A 732 0.32 12.33 -43.38
CA LEU A 732 -0.72 12.34 -42.35
C LEU A 732 -1.80 13.32 -42.78
N LEU A 733 -3.05 12.88 -42.72
CA LEU A 733 -4.26 13.65 -43.00
C LEU A 733 -5.12 13.58 -41.74
N VAL A 734 -5.14 14.68 -40.97
CA VAL A 734 -5.83 14.72 -39.67
C VAL A 734 -6.94 15.77 -39.66
N SER A 735 -8.11 15.34 -39.19
CA SER A 735 -9.31 16.15 -38.99
C SER A 735 -9.69 16.08 -37.52
N VAL A 736 -9.86 17.24 -36.89
CA VAL A 736 -10.27 17.39 -35.47
C VAL A 736 -11.27 18.55 -35.32
N PRO A 737 -12.07 18.60 -34.24
CA PRO A 737 -12.90 19.75 -33.89
C PRO A 737 -12.10 21.06 -33.84
N ASN A 738 -12.51 22.02 -34.66
CA ASN A 738 -11.92 23.35 -34.70
C ASN A 738 -12.43 24.18 -33.50
N LEU A 739 -11.71 24.11 -32.39
CA LEU A 739 -12.11 24.74 -31.12
C LEU A 739 -12.34 26.25 -31.27
N PHE A 740 -11.55 26.93 -32.11
CA PHE A 740 -11.72 28.36 -32.37
C PHE A 740 -13.04 28.68 -33.10
N ALA A 741 -13.38 27.91 -34.14
CA ALA A 741 -14.64 28.07 -34.86
C ALA A 741 -15.84 27.70 -33.96
N LEU A 742 -15.75 26.58 -33.24
CA LEU A 742 -16.80 26.11 -32.33
C LEU A 742 -17.04 27.10 -31.17
N ALA A 743 -15.98 27.64 -30.55
CA ALA A 743 -16.10 28.68 -29.52
C ALA A 743 -16.70 29.99 -30.07
N THR A 744 -16.37 30.36 -31.31
CA THR A 744 -16.94 31.54 -31.98
C THR A 744 -18.43 31.37 -32.26
N LEU A 745 -18.88 30.17 -32.66
CA LEU A 745 -20.31 29.85 -32.82
C LEU A 745 -21.02 29.75 -31.45
N PHE A 746 -20.40 29.12 -30.45
CA PHE A 746 -20.97 28.98 -29.10
C PHE A 746 -21.19 30.33 -28.39
N THR A 747 -20.30 31.30 -28.62
CA THR A 747 -20.40 32.65 -28.04
C THR A 747 -21.33 33.59 -28.83
N ASN A 748 -21.79 33.21 -30.03
CA ASN A 748 -22.73 34.01 -30.80
C ASN A 748 -24.16 33.88 -30.23
N GLU A 749 -24.62 34.90 -29.50
CA GLU A 749 -25.94 34.93 -28.88
C GLU A 749 -27.11 34.81 -29.88
N SER A 750 -26.88 35.14 -31.17
CA SER A 750 -27.86 35.00 -32.24
C SER A 750 -28.19 33.54 -32.57
N ILE A 751 -27.34 32.59 -32.18
CA ILE A 751 -27.57 31.16 -32.42
C ILE A 751 -28.52 30.60 -31.34
N PRO A 752 -29.61 29.91 -31.72
CA PRO A 752 -30.57 29.33 -30.77
C PRO A 752 -29.91 28.42 -29.73
N HIS A 753 -30.39 28.48 -28.49
CA HIS A 753 -29.83 27.72 -27.36
C HIS A 753 -29.63 26.22 -27.67
N GLN A 754 -30.61 25.59 -28.32
CA GLN A 754 -30.56 24.19 -28.77
C GLN A 754 -29.35 23.87 -29.67
N HIS A 755 -28.95 24.78 -30.55
CA HIS A 755 -27.79 24.57 -31.43
C HIS A 755 -26.49 24.90 -30.70
N ARG A 756 -26.50 25.83 -29.73
CA ARG A 756 -25.34 26.05 -28.84
C ARG A 756 -25.08 24.88 -27.88
N VAL A 757 -26.12 24.16 -27.45
CA VAL A 757 -25.97 22.86 -26.74
C VAL A 757 -25.34 21.82 -27.66
N TRP A 758 -25.78 21.71 -28.92
CA TRP A 758 -25.13 20.80 -29.87
C TRP A 758 -23.66 21.16 -30.13
N ILE A 759 -23.33 22.46 -30.32
CA ILE A 759 -21.95 22.94 -30.45
C ILE A 759 -21.11 22.61 -29.20
N MET A 760 -21.68 22.71 -28.01
CA MET A 760 -21.02 22.33 -26.75
C MET A 760 -20.65 20.83 -26.74
N ASN A 761 -21.53 19.95 -27.21
CA ASN A 761 -21.21 18.53 -27.32
C ASN A 761 -20.05 18.28 -28.30
N VAL A 762 -19.97 18.98 -29.44
CA VAL A 762 -18.82 18.88 -30.35
C VAL A 762 -17.51 19.38 -29.72
N ILE A 763 -17.57 20.25 -28.70
CA ILE A 763 -16.39 20.71 -27.96
C ILE A 763 -15.91 19.68 -26.92
N TYR A 764 -16.83 18.96 -26.26
CA TYR A 764 -16.51 18.10 -25.09
C TYR A 764 -16.73 16.59 -25.30
N GLY A 765 -17.09 16.17 -26.51
CA GLY A 765 -17.62 14.84 -26.80
C GLY A 765 -19.14 14.77 -26.57
N GLY A 766 -19.81 13.81 -27.21
CA GLY A 766 -21.23 13.51 -26.97
C GLY A 766 -21.50 12.86 -25.61
N GLN A 767 -20.45 12.32 -24.97
CA GLN A 767 -20.45 11.64 -23.67
C GLN A 767 -21.44 10.47 -23.59
N ILE A 768 -21.63 9.75 -24.71
CA ILE A 768 -22.49 8.56 -24.77
C ILE A 768 -21.84 7.33 -24.13
N ASP A 769 -20.51 7.28 -24.08
CA ASP A 769 -19.68 6.28 -23.41
C ASP A 769 -18.34 6.88 -22.93
N GLN A 770 -17.41 6.02 -22.48
CA GLN A 770 -16.12 6.43 -21.92
C GLN A 770 -15.07 6.89 -22.97
N TYR A 771 -15.31 6.62 -24.24
CA TYR A 771 -14.43 7.01 -25.35
C TYR A 771 -14.90 8.32 -26.00
N ASP A 772 -16.21 8.56 -26.06
CA ASP A 772 -16.85 9.78 -26.58
C ASP A 772 -16.67 11.01 -25.65
N ILE A 773 -15.43 11.29 -25.25
CA ILE A 773 -15.03 12.42 -24.40
C ILE A 773 -13.84 13.12 -25.06
N HIS A 774 -13.97 14.42 -25.35
CA HIS A 774 -12.88 15.20 -25.92
C HIS A 774 -11.98 15.71 -24.79
N LYS A 775 -10.78 15.12 -24.68
CA LYS A 775 -9.78 15.41 -23.63
C LYS A 775 -8.85 16.59 -24.01
N VAL A 776 -8.79 16.96 -25.29
CA VAL A 776 -8.01 18.10 -25.82
C VAL A 776 -8.75 18.75 -27.00
N GLY A 777 -8.69 20.08 -27.10
CA GLY A 777 -9.26 20.84 -28.22
C GLY A 777 -8.19 21.65 -28.95
N PHE A 778 -8.35 21.81 -30.26
CA PHE A 778 -7.30 22.34 -31.15
C PHE A 778 -7.71 23.62 -31.88
N ASP A 779 -6.76 24.53 -32.02
CA ASP A 779 -6.69 25.45 -33.17
C ASP A 779 -5.52 25.04 -34.09
N GLU A 780 -5.42 25.70 -35.25
CA GLU A 780 -4.40 25.43 -36.27
C GLU A 780 -2.96 25.58 -35.74
N THR A 781 -2.71 26.51 -34.82
CA THR A 781 -1.39 26.75 -34.23
C THR A 781 -1.04 25.65 -33.23
N ILE A 782 -2.00 25.26 -32.37
CA ILE A 782 -1.82 24.21 -31.36
C ILE A 782 -1.59 22.86 -32.05
N LEU A 783 -2.39 22.51 -33.05
CA LEU A 783 -2.27 21.25 -33.78
C LEU A 783 -0.93 21.17 -34.54
N VAL A 784 -0.55 22.23 -35.27
CA VAL A 784 0.74 22.28 -35.98
C VAL A 784 1.93 22.22 -35.01
N ALA A 785 1.82 22.78 -33.79
CA ALA A 785 2.86 22.67 -32.77
C ALA A 785 3.07 21.22 -32.30
N TYR A 786 2.00 20.49 -31.96
CA TYR A 786 2.09 19.08 -31.57
C TYR A 786 2.61 18.19 -32.71
N LEU A 787 2.13 18.41 -33.94
CA LEU A 787 2.62 17.68 -35.12
C LEU A 787 4.11 17.96 -35.38
N SER A 788 4.56 19.22 -35.26
CA SER A 788 5.98 19.58 -35.37
C SER A 788 6.84 18.89 -34.30
N GLN A 789 6.36 18.85 -33.05
CA GLN A 789 7.03 18.19 -31.92
C GLN A 789 7.10 16.65 -32.08
N ALA A 790 6.18 16.06 -32.85
CA ALA A 790 6.20 14.64 -33.22
C ALA A 790 7.04 14.32 -34.48
N GLY A 791 7.63 15.33 -35.14
CA GLY A 791 8.50 15.13 -36.31
C GLY A 791 7.81 15.28 -37.67
N PHE A 792 6.60 15.83 -37.73
CA PHE A 792 5.95 16.16 -38.99
C PHE A 792 6.39 17.52 -39.54
N CYS A 793 6.30 17.71 -40.86
CA CYS A 793 6.51 18.99 -41.54
C CYS A 793 5.60 19.14 -42.77
N ASP A 794 5.82 20.15 -43.62
CA ASP A 794 5.02 20.45 -44.83
C ASP A 794 3.50 20.58 -44.58
N PHE A 795 3.14 21.35 -43.55
CA PHE A 795 1.74 21.58 -43.15
C PHE A 795 0.94 22.32 -44.24
N THR A 796 -0.21 21.76 -44.60
CA THR A 796 -1.19 22.38 -45.52
C THR A 796 -2.58 22.25 -44.92
N ARG A 797 -3.31 23.36 -44.80
CA ARG A 797 -4.72 23.35 -44.39
C ARG A 797 -5.63 23.16 -45.60
N HIS A 798 -6.69 22.39 -45.41
CA HIS A 798 -7.72 22.09 -46.41
C HIS A 798 -9.10 22.47 -45.88
N ASP A 799 -10.06 22.67 -46.78
CA ASP A 799 -11.49 22.74 -46.41
C ASP A 799 -12.09 21.32 -46.28
N ASP A 800 -11.68 20.42 -47.18
CA ASP A 800 -11.98 18.98 -47.20
C ASP A 800 -10.79 18.22 -47.82
N PHE A 801 -10.59 16.96 -47.43
CA PHE A 801 -9.62 16.04 -48.04
C PHE A 801 -10.17 15.27 -49.25
N GLY A 802 -11.50 15.17 -49.40
CA GLY A 802 -12.16 14.51 -50.53
C GLY A 802 -12.07 12.98 -50.51
N LEU A 803 -11.87 12.37 -49.33
CA LEU A 803 -11.64 10.93 -49.17
C LEU A 803 -12.88 10.16 -48.70
N PHE A 804 -13.58 10.68 -47.70
CA PHE A 804 -14.68 10.00 -47.00
C PHE A 804 -15.77 11.03 -46.64
N ASN A 805 -17.03 10.59 -46.61
CA ASN A 805 -18.15 11.43 -46.17
C ASN A 805 -18.31 11.30 -44.65
N ASP A 806 -17.42 11.96 -43.91
CA ASP A 806 -17.36 11.93 -42.44
C ASP A 806 -17.27 13.34 -41.82
N SER A 807 -17.02 13.41 -40.51
CA SER A 807 -16.96 14.65 -39.72
C SER A 807 -15.98 15.72 -40.27
N SER A 808 -14.98 15.35 -41.07
CA SER A 808 -14.07 16.29 -41.75
C SER A 808 -14.81 17.31 -42.62
N THR A 809 -15.97 16.97 -43.19
CA THR A 809 -16.72 17.84 -44.11
C THR A 809 -17.75 18.75 -43.42
N LEU A 810 -17.80 18.80 -42.09
CA LEU A 810 -18.87 19.48 -41.36
C LEU A 810 -18.80 21.02 -41.44
N VAL A 811 -19.87 21.61 -41.96
CA VAL A 811 -20.12 23.06 -42.03
C VAL A 811 -21.40 23.40 -41.28
N VAL A 812 -21.33 24.38 -40.38
CA VAL A 812 -22.44 24.80 -39.51
C VAL A 812 -22.49 26.32 -39.47
N TYR A 813 -23.65 26.91 -39.80
CA TYR A 813 -23.79 28.37 -40.01
C TYR A 813 -22.72 28.95 -40.95
N ASP A 814 -22.61 28.37 -42.14
CA ASP A 814 -21.65 28.73 -43.20
C ASP A 814 -20.17 28.71 -42.75
N THR A 815 -19.87 28.08 -41.61
CA THR A 815 -18.56 28.01 -40.98
C THR A 815 -18.11 26.54 -40.92
N PRO A 816 -16.97 26.17 -41.54
CA PRO A 816 -16.37 24.85 -41.34
C PRO A 816 -15.97 24.66 -39.87
N ILE A 817 -16.47 23.60 -39.23
CA ILE A 817 -16.20 23.31 -37.80
C ILE A 817 -15.13 22.25 -37.58
N SER A 818 -14.59 21.68 -38.66
CA SER A 818 -13.45 20.75 -38.63
C SER A 818 -12.16 21.46 -39.05
N LEU A 819 -11.05 21.04 -38.46
CA LEU A 819 -9.70 21.54 -38.71
C LEU A 819 -8.91 20.47 -39.48
N ASN A 820 -8.95 20.56 -40.81
CA ASN A 820 -8.36 19.59 -41.73
C ASN A 820 -6.92 19.98 -42.07
N ILE A 821 -5.93 19.30 -41.49
CA ILE A 821 -4.49 19.52 -41.72
C ILE A 821 -3.85 18.29 -42.40
N GLN A 822 -3.22 18.51 -43.54
CA GLN A 822 -2.24 17.60 -44.13
C GLN A 822 -0.84 17.93 -43.59
N ALA A 823 -0.05 16.89 -43.30
CA ALA A 823 1.38 16.98 -43.00
C ALA A 823 2.15 15.81 -43.62
N ARG A 824 3.49 15.88 -43.59
CA ARG A 824 4.41 14.78 -43.99
C ARG A 824 5.25 14.30 -42.82
N ALA A 825 5.50 12.99 -42.74
CA ALA A 825 6.45 12.42 -41.79
C ALA A 825 7.90 12.72 -42.24
N CYS A 826 8.58 13.59 -41.50
CA CYS A 826 9.91 14.09 -41.84
C CYS A 826 10.95 13.37 -40.97
N LYS A 827 11.93 12.72 -41.62
CA LYS A 827 12.79 11.66 -41.07
C LYS A 827 14.20 11.72 -41.63
#